data_AF-A0A5Q0GIF3-F1
#
_entry.id   AF-A0A5Q0GIF3-F1
#
_cell.length_a   1.000
_cell.length_b   1.000
_cell.length_c   1.000
_cell.angle_alpha   90.00
_cell.angle_beta   90.00
_cell.angle_gamma   90.00
#
_symmetry.space_group_name_H-M   'P 1'
#
loop_
_entity.id
_entity.type
_entity.pdbx_description
1 polymer ?
#
loop_
_entity_poly.entity_id
_entity_poly.type
_entity_poly.pdbx_seq_one_letter_code
_entity_poly.pdbx_strand_id
1 'polypeptide(L)'
;MFGVQKSPVYGTYGEFTVGSDGDRVRAQFLLTKMKPGSEGTWENELASQMVPWREVFDIEELTFDELLQRDLDDSRVAHDLIPYLLGEKEASARFFPPILAVLVPKNSNYTGIQPYYPEPRTLTEEAITFGDLFDFNKIKLEEIVTPIGEIKYNRQRTAFVIADGQHRAMAILALHRQINKSWGADRYASFYNHISLNAEQIKHIELPVCIIFLPDLHEANQEYIQKGIDLKRVCREIFLVVNKTAKRVSQSRELLLDDEDFAARMMRTTLSKLKGRGEESSSIARIYSFAFGDSESDLGKQVVSGQLQYSSAVALYKMHAAVAFGNPDAFNFDEPSNITDGRSIKNTARPVEILRGTLLEKWQSLSRTSAKYYPPSEVELAVDLLATISDIALIKLFDGFKPFTVQNAEMRALRTRLLDSDARADLIQSKCYSLMFEGSGVRNVFEEHRQRLLDRHKDLTDEGKSVGDYITNQLNDANAVVKALDKREDEIKKLRAAQLFNIDYKRFFSTEGNDEDIKELLIRSKSIFDTISTQAFQLGYLMTIHSVVELILEPNTSYDNRIKHIEFISNLYIDALNIFFSSNSDVEHYTLNGLVKEPRIKVFDTSDLGLRKLLMFSGVKELNERQWVFFRYVILEIVHSKYAYRAIYDGLNRSADSTIADAYKYKLPSLIESVLKLREEYILKAIQAGLNSSDFKREIDLIKAECRGQGRSENEIEEIVKEKEIQTGKDIRDKCEDNIKASLGEFANHSKIIQRLILTKSPNEEPY
;
A
#
# COMPACT_ATOMS: atom_id res chain seq x y z
N MET A 1 -18.49 36.71 -38.92
CA MET A 1 -18.08 35.94 -37.71
C MET A 1 -19.32 35.64 -36.91
N PHE A 2 -19.79 34.40 -36.90
CA PHE A 2 -20.81 33.98 -35.93
C PHE A 2 -20.13 33.98 -34.55
N GLY A 3 -20.63 34.78 -33.62
CA GLY A 3 -20.08 34.83 -32.26
C GLY A 3 -20.20 33.47 -31.58
N VAL A 4 -19.17 33.08 -30.82
CA VAL A 4 -19.19 31.86 -30.01
C VAL A 4 -20.28 32.00 -28.95
N GLN A 5 -21.21 31.04 -28.89
CA GLN A 5 -22.29 31.06 -27.89
C GLN A 5 -21.73 30.75 -26.50
N LYS A 6 -21.88 31.70 -25.57
CA LYS A 6 -21.50 31.55 -24.15
C LYS A 6 -22.76 31.47 -23.27
N SER A 7 -22.81 30.52 -22.34
CA SER A 7 -23.92 30.36 -21.38
C SER A 7 -23.66 31.18 -20.12
N PRO A 8 -24.67 31.88 -19.56
CA PRO A 8 -24.50 32.69 -18.36
C PRO A 8 -24.65 31.88 -17.07
N VAL A 9 -24.00 32.33 -15.99
CA VAL A 9 -24.15 31.88 -14.60
C VAL A 9 -24.17 33.13 -13.73
N TYR A 10 -25.12 33.22 -12.81
CA TYR A 10 -25.29 34.35 -11.92
C TYR A 10 -24.98 33.95 -10.47
N GLY A 11 -24.41 34.85 -9.69
CA GLY A 11 -24.12 34.58 -8.28
C GLY A 11 -23.47 35.75 -7.56
N THR A 12 -23.11 35.54 -6.30
CA THR A 12 -22.38 36.54 -5.51
C THR A 12 -20.89 36.34 -5.69
N TYR A 13 -20.15 37.39 -6.03
CA TYR A 13 -18.71 37.27 -6.26
C TYR A 13 -17.87 37.64 -5.03
N GLY A 14 -16.63 37.16 -5.02
CA GLY A 14 -15.60 37.60 -4.08
C GLY A 14 -14.21 37.18 -4.53
N GLU A 15 -13.21 37.45 -3.70
CA GLU A 15 -11.81 37.11 -3.98
C GLU A 15 -11.06 36.68 -2.73
N PHE A 16 -10.03 35.85 -2.94
CA PHE A 16 -9.07 35.42 -1.93
C PHE A 16 -7.74 35.07 -2.60
N THR A 17 -6.77 34.60 -1.82
CA THR A 17 -5.43 34.24 -2.31
C THR A 17 -5.09 32.82 -1.92
N VAL A 18 -4.45 32.08 -2.83
CA VAL A 18 -3.96 30.71 -2.63
C VAL A 18 -2.43 30.72 -2.64
N GLY A 19 -1.79 29.92 -1.79
CA GLY A 19 -0.32 29.81 -1.69
C GLY A 19 0.32 30.54 -0.49
N SER A 20 1.60 30.23 -0.22
CA SER A 20 2.42 30.81 0.87
C SER A 20 3.34 31.94 0.38
N ASP A 21 4.00 32.65 1.29
CA ASP A 21 4.83 33.83 1.00
C ASP A 21 5.83 33.60 -0.16
N GLY A 22 5.64 34.35 -1.26
CA GLY A 22 6.42 34.27 -2.51
C GLY A 22 5.66 33.71 -3.72
N ASP A 23 4.60 32.91 -3.50
CA ASP A 23 3.87 32.14 -4.52
C ASP A 23 2.34 32.35 -4.47
N ARG A 24 1.91 33.57 -4.12
CA ARG A 24 0.50 33.93 -3.89
C ARG A 24 -0.28 34.13 -5.18
N VAL A 25 -1.16 33.20 -5.53
CA VAL A 25 -2.06 33.28 -6.69
C VAL A 25 -3.41 33.88 -6.27
N ARG A 26 -3.88 34.93 -6.97
CA ARG A 26 -5.23 35.47 -6.75
C ARG A 26 -6.28 34.50 -7.28
N ALA A 27 -7.31 34.25 -6.47
CA ALA A 27 -8.48 33.47 -6.81
C ALA A 27 -9.73 34.34 -6.71
N GLN A 28 -10.56 34.32 -7.74
CA GLN A 28 -11.89 34.91 -7.72
C GLN A 28 -12.93 33.80 -7.68
N PHE A 29 -14.04 34.05 -6.97
CA PHE A 29 -15.11 33.08 -6.87
C PHE A 29 -16.49 33.69 -7.16
N LEU A 30 -17.41 32.80 -7.56
CA LEU A 30 -18.84 33.07 -7.70
C LEU A 30 -19.62 32.01 -6.90
N LEU A 31 -20.31 32.45 -5.85
CA LEU A 31 -21.25 31.64 -5.09
C LEU A 31 -22.61 31.62 -5.81
N THR A 32 -23.03 30.43 -6.21
CA THR A 32 -24.21 30.20 -7.04
C THR A 32 -24.89 28.89 -6.64
N LYS A 33 -25.78 28.37 -7.49
CA LYS A 33 -26.47 27.09 -7.30
C LYS A 33 -26.63 26.34 -8.61
N MET A 34 -26.76 25.02 -8.52
CA MET A 34 -27.14 24.16 -9.64
C MET A 34 -28.38 23.33 -9.31
N LYS A 35 -29.10 22.89 -10.35
CA LYS A 35 -30.31 22.07 -10.22
C LYS A 35 -30.32 20.88 -11.18
N PRO A 36 -30.71 19.68 -10.73
CA PRO A 36 -31.03 18.59 -11.65
C PRO A 36 -32.35 18.91 -12.37
N GLY A 37 -32.50 18.45 -13.62
CA GLY A 37 -33.71 18.72 -14.40
C GLY A 37 -33.47 18.93 -15.88
N SER A 38 -34.57 19.17 -16.61
CA SER A 38 -34.61 19.29 -18.07
C SER A 38 -35.32 20.58 -18.51
N GLU A 39 -35.47 21.56 -17.61
CA GLU A 39 -36.29 22.78 -17.83
C GLU A 39 -35.56 23.84 -18.68
N GLY A 40 -34.29 23.60 -19.03
CA GLY A 40 -33.50 24.51 -19.86
C GLY A 40 -33.06 25.78 -19.15
N THR A 41 -33.11 25.83 -17.81
CA THR A 41 -32.59 26.96 -17.05
C THR A 41 -31.06 26.93 -16.98
N TRP A 42 -30.43 28.08 -16.69
CA TRP A 42 -28.97 28.14 -16.57
C TRP A 42 -28.44 27.24 -15.43
N GLU A 43 -29.24 26.99 -14.39
CA GLU A 43 -28.90 26.05 -13.31
C GLU A 43 -28.87 24.59 -13.78
N ASN A 44 -29.79 24.20 -14.68
CA ASN A 44 -29.77 22.88 -15.31
C ASN A 44 -28.59 22.76 -16.28
N GLU A 45 -28.31 23.83 -17.04
CA GLU A 45 -27.15 23.86 -17.92
C GLU A 45 -25.86 23.74 -17.13
N LEU A 46 -25.72 24.44 -16.00
CA LEU A 46 -24.55 24.34 -15.13
C LEU A 46 -24.35 22.90 -14.62
N ALA A 47 -25.41 22.22 -14.20
CA ALA A 47 -25.35 20.81 -13.80
C ALA A 47 -24.83 19.91 -14.95
N SER A 48 -25.16 20.20 -16.20
CA SER A 48 -24.66 19.46 -17.38
C SER A 48 -23.17 19.68 -17.67
N GLN A 49 -22.56 20.74 -17.12
CA GLN A 49 -21.16 21.13 -17.40
C GLN A 49 -20.21 20.82 -16.24
N MET A 50 -20.76 20.48 -15.08
CA MET A 50 -20.01 20.01 -13.92
C MET A 50 -19.46 18.62 -14.19
N VAL A 51 -18.17 18.46 -13.92
CA VAL A 51 -17.45 17.20 -14.14
C VAL A 51 -16.73 16.80 -12.85
N PRO A 52 -17.01 15.59 -12.33
CA PRO A 52 -16.24 15.00 -11.26
C PRO A 52 -14.77 14.89 -11.66
N TRP A 53 -13.85 15.04 -10.69
CA TRP A 53 -12.41 14.95 -10.92
C TRP A 53 -12.00 13.69 -11.70
N ARG A 54 -12.63 12.54 -11.39
CA ARG A 54 -12.40 11.24 -12.05
C ARG A 54 -12.74 11.19 -13.54
N GLU A 55 -13.58 12.11 -14.04
CA GLU A 55 -14.03 12.15 -15.43
C GLU A 55 -13.15 13.09 -16.29
N VAL A 56 -12.25 13.85 -15.66
CA VAL A 56 -11.43 14.87 -16.33
C VAL A 56 -10.02 14.37 -16.61
N PHE A 57 -9.48 13.50 -15.75
CA PHE A 57 -8.10 13.03 -15.83
C PHE A 57 -8.03 11.52 -16.04
N ASP A 58 -7.21 11.07 -17.01
CA ASP A 58 -6.99 9.64 -17.29
C ASP A 58 -6.11 8.97 -16.22
N ILE A 59 -6.42 7.73 -15.86
CA ILE A 59 -5.72 6.91 -14.85
C ILE A 59 -4.22 6.83 -15.15
N GLU A 60 -3.88 6.75 -16.43
CA GLU A 60 -2.50 6.65 -16.91
C GLU A 60 -1.75 7.98 -16.77
N GLU A 61 -2.45 9.12 -16.89
CA GLU A 61 -1.89 10.47 -16.78
C GLU A 61 -1.81 10.99 -15.35
N LEU A 62 -2.59 10.41 -14.43
CA LEU A 62 -2.60 10.80 -13.03
C LEU A 62 -1.30 10.42 -12.32
N THR A 63 -0.79 11.26 -11.45
CA THR A 63 0.18 10.87 -10.42
C THR A 63 -0.49 9.93 -9.41
N PHE A 64 0.32 9.19 -8.64
CA PHE A 64 -0.21 8.28 -7.62
C PHE A 64 -1.09 9.02 -6.59
N ASP A 65 -0.71 10.24 -6.23
CA ASP A 65 -1.44 11.10 -5.29
C ASP A 65 -2.83 11.46 -5.80
N GLU A 66 -2.98 11.66 -7.12
CA GLU A 66 -4.26 11.98 -7.75
C GLU A 66 -5.16 10.74 -7.92
N LEU A 67 -4.59 9.54 -8.03
CA LEU A 67 -5.35 8.28 -8.06
C LEU A 67 -6.07 8.01 -6.74
N LEU A 68 -5.41 8.24 -5.60
CA LEU A 68 -6.00 8.06 -4.26
C LEU A 68 -7.13 9.04 -3.96
N GLN A 69 -7.12 10.19 -4.62
CA GLN A 69 -8.05 11.29 -4.43
C GLN A 69 -9.27 11.21 -5.36
N ARG A 70 -9.26 10.27 -6.30
CA ARG A 70 -10.30 9.98 -7.30
C ARG A 70 -11.52 9.23 -6.72
N ASP A 71 -11.37 8.53 -5.60
CA ASP A 71 -12.34 7.53 -5.14
C ASP A 71 -13.66 8.17 -4.65
N LEU A 72 -14.60 8.27 -5.59
CA LEU A 72 -16.00 8.52 -5.32
C LEU A 72 -16.74 7.20 -5.12
N ASP A 73 -17.53 7.12 -4.06
CA ASP A 73 -18.28 5.93 -3.67
C ASP A 73 -19.70 6.06 -4.24
N ASP A 74 -19.88 5.62 -5.49
CA ASP A 74 -21.19 5.68 -6.19
C ASP A 74 -22.27 4.89 -5.45
N SER A 75 -21.90 3.82 -4.73
CA SER A 75 -22.83 3.05 -3.89
C SER A 75 -23.40 3.90 -2.75
N ARG A 76 -22.54 4.64 -2.04
CA ARG A 76 -22.99 5.61 -1.01
C ARG A 76 -23.82 6.73 -1.62
N VAL A 77 -23.45 7.22 -2.80
CA VAL A 77 -24.27 8.22 -3.48
C VAL A 77 -25.68 7.68 -3.76
N ALA A 78 -25.77 6.47 -4.32
CA ALA A 78 -27.02 5.86 -4.75
C ALA A 78 -27.92 5.42 -3.58
N HIS A 79 -27.34 4.88 -2.50
CA HIS A 79 -28.11 4.29 -1.40
C HIS A 79 -28.25 5.19 -0.17
N ASP A 80 -27.42 6.23 -0.02
CA ASP A 80 -27.52 7.16 1.11
C ASP A 80 -27.88 8.56 0.70
N LEU A 81 -27.12 9.15 -0.22
CA LEU A 81 -27.23 10.58 -0.52
C LEU A 81 -28.46 10.91 -1.36
N ILE A 82 -28.74 10.11 -2.40
CA ILE A 82 -29.94 10.29 -3.22
C ILE A 82 -31.21 10.03 -2.39
N PRO A 83 -31.36 8.92 -1.65
CA PRO A 83 -32.51 8.70 -0.77
C PRO A 83 -32.69 9.79 0.28
N TYR A 84 -31.61 10.34 0.82
CA TYR A 84 -31.65 11.50 1.72
C TYR A 84 -32.26 12.74 1.03
N LEU A 85 -31.83 13.06 -0.21
CA LEU A 85 -32.39 14.18 -0.98
C LEU A 85 -33.86 13.96 -1.38
N LEU A 86 -34.21 12.74 -1.74
CA LEU A 86 -35.59 12.36 -2.10
C LEU A 86 -36.52 12.26 -0.88
N GLY A 87 -35.95 12.14 0.32
CA GLY A 87 -36.70 12.10 1.58
C GLY A 87 -37.25 10.74 1.97
N GLU A 88 -36.57 9.69 1.53
CA GLU A 88 -36.93 8.30 1.85
C GLU A 88 -36.46 7.89 3.26
N LYS A 89 -35.66 8.74 3.92
CA LYS A 89 -35.20 8.59 5.32
C LYS A 89 -35.98 9.54 6.24
N GLU A 90 -36.14 9.20 7.52
CA GLU A 90 -36.92 9.94 8.54
C GLU A 90 -36.48 11.40 8.82
N ALA A 91 -35.46 11.92 8.13
CA ALA A 91 -34.96 13.27 8.32
C ALA A 91 -35.85 14.31 7.62
N SER A 92 -36.35 15.28 8.39
CA SER A 92 -37.19 16.38 7.89
C SER A 92 -36.41 17.48 7.15
N ALA A 93 -35.11 17.61 7.39
CA ALA A 93 -34.25 18.61 6.76
C ALA A 93 -33.36 18.00 5.66
N ARG A 94 -33.48 18.52 4.43
CA ARG A 94 -32.73 18.05 3.25
C ARG A 94 -31.87 19.19 2.71
N PHE A 95 -30.59 19.15 3.01
CA PHE A 95 -29.66 20.20 2.59
C PHE A 95 -28.25 19.64 2.46
N PHE A 96 -27.57 20.00 1.36
CA PHE A 96 -26.15 19.76 1.22
C PHE A 96 -25.38 21.06 1.42
N PRO A 97 -24.29 21.04 2.19
CA PRO A 97 -23.38 22.17 2.22
C PRO A 97 -22.83 22.46 0.81
N PRO A 98 -22.35 23.69 0.55
CA PRO A 98 -21.81 24.07 -0.75
C PRO A 98 -20.70 23.15 -1.22
N ILE A 99 -20.64 22.92 -2.53
CA ILE A 99 -19.51 22.26 -3.21
C ILE A 99 -18.54 23.28 -3.78
N LEU A 100 -17.32 22.85 -4.08
CA LEU A 100 -16.31 23.68 -4.72
C LEU A 100 -16.02 23.17 -6.12
N ALA A 101 -16.04 24.06 -7.11
CA ALA A 101 -15.69 23.74 -8.49
C ALA A 101 -14.72 24.78 -9.06
N VAL A 102 -13.77 24.34 -9.89
CA VAL A 102 -12.81 25.23 -10.57
C VAL A 102 -13.17 25.29 -12.05
N LEU A 103 -13.34 26.50 -12.58
CA LEU A 103 -13.61 26.75 -14.00
C LEU A 103 -12.29 26.67 -14.76
N VAL A 104 -12.15 25.72 -15.67
CA VAL A 104 -10.88 25.43 -16.36
C VAL A 104 -11.06 25.25 -17.87
N PRO A 105 -10.02 25.52 -18.68
CA PRO A 105 -10.01 25.20 -20.10
C PRO A 105 -9.87 23.68 -20.34
N LYS A 106 -10.76 23.12 -21.14
CA LYS A 106 -10.69 21.73 -21.62
C LYS A 106 -9.57 21.58 -22.63
N ASN A 107 -8.90 20.43 -22.62
CA ASN A 107 -8.02 20.04 -23.70
C ASN A 107 -8.84 19.52 -24.91
N SER A 108 -8.49 19.95 -26.12
CA SER A 108 -9.18 19.54 -27.35
C SER A 108 -8.68 18.21 -27.92
N ASN A 109 -7.48 17.78 -27.55
CA ASN A 109 -6.76 16.68 -28.22
C ASN A 109 -6.67 15.40 -27.37
N TYR A 110 -6.87 15.50 -26.04
CA TYR A 110 -6.85 14.37 -25.09
C TYR A 110 -7.69 14.71 -23.85
N THR A 111 -7.95 13.73 -22.98
CA THR A 111 -8.64 13.93 -21.70
C THR A 111 -7.79 14.78 -20.75
N GLY A 112 -8.30 15.91 -20.25
CA GLY A 112 -7.57 16.76 -19.31
C GLY A 112 -7.87 18.25 -19.44
N ILE A 113 -7.12 19.06 -18.69
CA ILE A 113 -7.20 20.52 -18.67
C ILE A 113 -5.93 21.16 -19.22
N GLN A 114 -6.05 22.35 -19.82
CA GLN A 114 -4.86 23.13 -20.22
C GLN A 114 -4.16 23.72 -18.99
N PRO A 115 -2.82 23.90 -19.02
CA PRO A 115 -2.06 24.39 -17.85
C PRO A 115 -2.33 25.85 -17.51
N TYR A 116 -2.78 26.67 -18.46
CA TYR A 116 -3.02 28.10 -18.29
C TYR A 116 -4.28 28.55 -19.01
N TYR A 117 -4.87 29.66 -18.59
CA TYR A 117 -5.88 30.37 -19.39
C TYR A 117 -5.22 31.10 -20.57
N PRO A 118 -5.96 31.37 -21.66
CA PRO A 118 -5.52 32.31 -22.69
C PRO A 118 -5.21 33.68 -22.09
N GLU A 119 -4.39 34.49 -22.76
CA GLU A 119 -4.19 35.88 -22.34
C GLU A 119 -5.54 36.63 -22.27
N PRO A 120 -5.84 37.33 -21.15
CA PRO A 120 -7.09 38.05 -21.01
C PRO A 120 -7.15 39.23 -22.00
N ARG A 121 -8.18 39.28 -22.85
CA ARG A 121 -8.44 40.41 -23.77
C ARG A 121 -8.87 41.67 -23.02
N THR A 122 -9.44 41.50 -21.83
CA THR A 122 -9.86 42.58 -20.94
C THR A 122 -9.59 42.16 -19.51
N LEU A 123 -8.92 43.01 -18.75
CA LEU A 123 -8.62 42.82 -17.34
C LEU A 123 -8.84 44.16 -16.63
N THR A 124 -10.04 44.36 -16.11
CA THR A 124 -10.39 45.52 -15.27
C THR A 124 -10.90 45.03 -13.91
N GLU A 125 -11.10 45.96 -12.97
CA GLU A 125 -11.73 45.62 -11.68
C GLU A 125 -13.17 45.12 -11.85
N GLU A 126 -13.84 45.46 -12.94
CA GLU A 126 -15.26 45.20 -13.17
C GLU A 126 -15.53 44.04 -14.13
N ALA A 127 -14.59 43.77 -15.04
CA ALA A 127 -14.74 42.76 -16.07
C ALA A 127 -13.41 42.07 -16.41
N ILE A 128 -13.47 40.75 -16.58
CA ILE A 128 -12.34 39.93 -17.04
C ILE A 128 -12.82 39.08 -18.22
N THR A 129 -12.08 39.07 -19.32
CA THR A 129 -12.45 38.35 -20.56
C THR A 129 -11.29 37.49 -21.05
N PHE A 130 -11.44 36.17 -20.94
CA PHE A 130 -10.48 35.18 -21.42
C PHE A 130 -10.78 34.76 -22.87
N GLY A 131 -10.80 35.73 -23.78
CA GLY A 131 -11.07 35.51 -25.20
C GLY A 131 -12.40 34.78 -25.45
N ASP A 132 -12.34 33.61 -26.09
CA ASP A 132 -13.52 32.82 -26.41
C ASP A 132 -13.82 31.73 -25.35
N LEU A 133 -13.10 31.75 -24.21
CA LEU A 133 -13.20 30.77 -23.14
C LEU A 133 -14.33 31.13 -22.16
N PHE A 134 -14.17 32.23 -21.41
CA PHE A 134 -15.21 32.77 -20.54
C PHE A 134 -15.02 34.26 -20.23
N ASP A 135 -16.09 34.89 -19.79
CA ASP A 135 -16.14 36.28 -19.34
C ASP A 135 -16.68 36.33 -17.91
N PHE A 136 -16.14 37.21 -17.08
CA PHE A 136 -16.67 37.55 -15.76
C PHE A 136 -17.00 39.04 -15.72
N ASN A 137 -18.20 39.41 -15.27
CA ASN A 137 -18.65 40.79 -15.14
C ASN A 137 -19.32 41.03 -13.79
N LYS A 138 -19.00 42.13 -13.13
CA LYS A 138 -19.78 42.64 -11.99
C LYS A 138 -21.03 43.35 -12.50
N ILE A 139 -22.20 43.00 -11.97
CA ILE A 139 -23.47 43.58 -12.41
C ILE A 139 -23.63 44.97 -11.78
N LYS A 140 -23.98 45.96 -12.61
CA LYS A 140 -24.32 47.31 -12.19
C LYS A 140 -25.83 47.52 -12.22
N LEU A 141 -26.36 48.12 -11.16
CA LEU A 141 -27.72 48.65 -11.12
C LEU A 141 -27.60 50.15 -10.95
N GLU A 142 -28.11 50.94 -11.91
CA GLU A 142 -28.04 52.41 -11.86
C GLU A 142 -26.60 52.94 -11.65
N GLU A 143 -25.63 52.34 -12.35
CA GLU A 143 -24.17 52.58 -12.25
C GLU A 143 -23.50 52.16 -10.94
N ILE A 144 -24.25 51.67 -9.95
CA ILE A 144 -23.70 51.13 -8.70
C ILE A 144 -23.35 49.66 -8.88
N VAL A 145 -22.10 49.30 -8.57
CA VAL A 145 -21.64 47.91 -8.56
C VAL A 145 -22.36 47.14 -7.46
N THR A 146 -23.12 46.12 -7.86
CA THR A 146 -23.83 45.22 -6.93
C THR A 146 -22.89 44.08 -6.48
N PRO A 147 -23.19 43.35 -5.39
CA PRO A 147 -22.45 42.15 -5.03
C PRO A 147 -22.67 40.96 -6.00
N ILE A 148 -23.46 41.14 -7.06
CA ILE A 148 -23.81 40.10 -8.03
C ILE A 148 -22.84 40.14 -9.21
N GLY A 149 -22.33 38.97 -9.58
CA GLY A 149 -21.50 38.76 -10.75
C GLY A 149 -22.18 37.83 -11.77
N GLU A 150 -21.71 37.92 -13.00
CA GLU A 150 -22.08 37.05 -14.12
C GLU A 150 -20.83 36.39 -14.69
N ILE A 151 -20.84 35.06 -14.82
CA ILE A 151 -19.86 34.31 -15.63
C ILE A 151 -20.54 33.86 -16.92
N LYS A 152 -20.01 34.24 -18.08
CA LYS A 152 -20.43 33.73 -19.39
C LYS A 152 -19.37 32.78 -19.93
N TYR A 153 -19.65 31.49 -20.07
CA TYR A 153 -18.64 30.47 -20.41
C TYR A 153 -18.95 29.71 -21.70
N ASN A 154 -17.91 29.23 -22.37
CA ASN A 154 -18.03 28.41 -23.58
C ASN A 154 -18.09 26.91 -23.25
N ARG A 155 -19.29 26.33 -23.35
CA ARG A 155 -19.57 24.92 -23.04
C ARG A 155 -18.62 23.91 -23.70
N GLN A 156 -18.19 24.19 -24.93
CA GLN A 156 -17.31 23.27 -25.68
C GLN A 156 -15.85 23.37 -25.24
N ARG A 157 -15.44 24.50 -24.66
CA ARG A 157 -14.04 24.79 -24.32
C ARG A 157 -13.76 24.86 -22.81
N THR A 158 -14.79 24.90 -21.97
CA THR A 158 -14.65 24.96 -20.51
C THR A 158 -15.22 23.74 -19.81
N ALA A 159 -14.68 23.46 -18.63
CA ALA A 159 -15.19 22.49 -17.66
C ALA A 159 -15.30 23.15 -16.28
N PHE A 160 -16.24 22.68 -15.46
CA PHE A 160 -16.27 22.99 -14.03
C PHE A 160 -15.85 21.74 -13.25
N VAL A 161 -14.58 21.71 -12.85
CA VAL A 161 -13.97 20.55 -12.18
C VAL A 161 -14.30 20.59 -10.69
N ILE A 162 -14.98 19.58 -10.18
CA ILE A 162 -15.39 19.53 -8.77
C ILE A 162 -14.17 19.20 -7.89
N ALA A 163 -13.76 20.18 -7.07
CA ALA A 163 -12.62 20.11 -6.16
C ALA A 163 -13.02 19.70 -4.73
N ASP A 164 -14.25 19.99 -4.29
CA ASP A 164 -14.77 19.50 -3.00
C ASP A 164 -16.24 19.07 -3.13
N GLY A 165 -16.63 18.11 -2.30
CA GLY A 165 -18.02 17.65 -2.23
C GLY A 165 -18.39 16.75 -3.39
N GLN A 166 -17.44 15.98 -3.91
CA GLN A 166 -17.66 15.14 -5.09
C GLN A 166 -18.86 14.19 -4.92
N HIS A 167 -19.04 13.50 -3.78
CA HIS A 167 -20.24 12.66 -3.56
C HIS A 167 -21.55 13.46 -3.56
N ARG A 168 -21.55 14.67 -2.99
CA ARG A 168 -22.73 15.57 -2.97
C ARG A 168 -23.07 16.05 -4.37
N ALA A 169 -22.06 16.47 -5.12
CA ALA A 169 -22.19 16.87 -6.51
C ALA A 169 -22.71 15.71 -7.36
N MET A 170 -22.11 14.52 -7.21
CA MET A 170 -22.50 13.33 -7.96
C MET A 170 -23.93 12.89 -7.67
N ALA A 171 -24.46 13.09 -6.47
CA ALA A 171 -25.88 12.84 -6.20
C ALA A 171 -26.78 13.69 -7.12
N ILE A 172 -26.48 14.98 -7.28
CA ILE A 172 -27.22 15.87 -8.17
C ILE A 172 -26.99 15.53 -9.64
N LEU A 173 -25.75 15.22 -10.02
CA LEU A 173 -25.41 14.83 -11.39
C LEU A 173 -26.10 13.52 -11.77
N ALA A 174 -26.16 12.54 -10.87
CA ALA A 174 -26.85 11.29 -11.09
C ALA A 174 -28.36 11.51 -11.29
N LEU A 175 -29.00 12.34 -10.45
CA LEU A 175 -30.41 12.72 -10.64
C LEU A 175 -30.63 13.41 -12.00
N HIS A 176 -29.75 14.35 -12.37
CA HIS A 176 -29.81 15.05 -13.64
C HIS A 176 -29.61 14.11 -14.85
N ARG A 177 -28.63 13.21 -14.78
CA ARG A 177 -28.34 12.22 -15.83
C ARG A 177 -29.46 11.21 -15.96
N GLN A 178 -30.06 10.80 -14.85
CA GLN A 178 -31.15 9.83 -14.81
C GLN A 178 -32.44 10.39 -15.42
N ILE A 179 -32.82 11.64 -15.10
CA ILE A 179 -34.03 12.24 -15.66
C ILE A 179 -33.88 12.57 -17.15
N ASN A 180 -32.67 12.97 -17.59
CA ASN A 180 -32.38 13.31 -18.98
C ASN A 180 -31.94 12.10 -19.83
N LYS A 181 -31.80 10.91 -19.22
CA LYS A 181 -31.24 9.70 -19.85
C LYS A 181 -29.88 9.95 -20.53
N SER A 182 -29.04 10.77 -19.89
CA SER A 182 -27.80 11.30 -20.48
C SER A 182 -26.53 10.61 -19.94
N TRP A 183 -26.64 9.37 -19.46
CA TRP A 183 -25.50 8.58 -19.00
C TRP A 183 -24.57 8.12 -20.13
N GLY A 184 -25.06 8.01 -21.37
CA GLY A 184 -24.24 7.54 -22.50
C GLY A 184 -23.63 6.15 -22.26
N ALA A 185 -22.31 6.02 -22.46
CA ALA A 185 -21.53 4.79 -22.21
C ALA A 185 -20.78 4.81 -20.86
N ASP A 186 -21.26 5.61 -19.88
CA ASP A 186 -20.64 5.74 -18.57
C ASP A 186 -20.67 4.41 -17.79
N ARG A 187 -19.48 3.91 -17.41
CA ARG A 187 -19.30 2.65 -16.67
C ARG A 187 -19.95 2.65 -15.28
N TYR A 188 -20.25 3.81 -14.71
CA TYR A 188 -20.85 3.95 -13.38
C TYR A 188 -22.38 3.99 -13.40
N ALA A 189 -23.02 4.06 -14.57
CA ALA A 189 -24.48 4.14 -14.71
C ALA A 189 -25.19 2.98 -13.99
N SER A 190 -24.58 1.79 -13.94
CA SER A 190 -25.17 0.60 -13.31
C SER A 190 -25.52 0.77 -11.83
N PHE A 191 -24.83 1.64 -11.09
CA PHE A 191 -25.13 1.90 -9.68
C PHE A 191 -26.47 2.63 -9.49
N TYR A 192 -26.89 3.40 -10.49
CA TYR A 192 -28.05 4.30 -10.39
C TYR A 192 -29.31 3.77 -11.10
N ASN A 193 -29.21 2.62 -11.78
CA ASN A 193 -30.30 2.10 -12.61
C ASN A 193 -31.61 1.79 -11.85
N HIS A 194 -31.58 1.57 -10.53
CA HIS A 194 -32.82 1.44 -9.73
C HIS A 194 -33.61 2.71 -9.58
N ILE A 195 -32.93 3.86 -9.69
CA ILE A 195 -33.49 5.12 -9.26
C ILE A 195 -34.48 5.55 -10.34
N SER A 196 -35.76 5.35 -10.07
CA SER A 196 -36.86 5.76 -10.93
C SER A 196 -37.33 7.14 -10.47
N LEU A 197 -37.19 8.14 -11.34
CA LEU A 197 -37.47 9.54 -11.02
C LEU A 197 -38.56 10.11 -11.92
N ASN A 198 -39.36 11.00 -11.36
CA ASN A 198 -40.16 11.96 -12.11
C ASN A 198 -39.67 13.40 -11.84
N ALA A 199 -40.06 14.35 -12.70
CA ALA A 199 -39.62 15.73 -12.61
C ALA A 199 -40.04 16.42 -11.30
N GLU A 200 -41.21 16.08 -10.75
CA GLU A 200 -41.72 16.68 -9.51
C GLU A 200 -40.88 16.28 -8.28
N GLN A 201 -40.33 15.06 -8.25
CA GLN A 201 -39.48 14.60 -7.13
C GLN A 201 -38.18 15.40 -6.98
N ILE A 202 -37.67 15.99 -8.07
CA ILE A 202 -36.37 16.69 -8.07
C ILE A 202 -36.48 18.21 -8.16
N LYS A 203 -37.69 18.74 -8.40
CA LYS A 203 -37.99 20.15 -8.68
C LYS A 203 -37.44 21.13 -7.62
N HIS A 204 -37.44 20.71 -6.37
CA HIS A 204 -37.01 21.54 -5.23
C HIS A 204 -35.60 21.20 -4.72
N ILE A 205 -34.86 20.36 -5.44
CA ILE A 205 -33.49 20.03 -5.10
C ILE A 205 -32.55 21.08 -5.72
N GLU A 206 -31.86 21.84 -4.88
CA GLU A 206 -30.83 22.78 -5.29
C GLU A 206 -29.53 22.46 -4.53
N LEU A 207 -28.39 22.52 -5.21
CA LEU A 207 -27.07 22.42 -4.57
C LEU A 207 -26.32 23.75 -4.68
N PRO A 208 -25.94 24.39 -3.56
CA PRO A 208 -25.06 25.54 -3.60
C PRO A 208 -23.68 25.18 -4.16
N VAL A 209 -23.12 26.04 -5.00
CA VAL A 209 -21.84 25.84 -5.68
C VAL A 209 -20.97 27.08 -5.53
N CYS A 210 -19.72 26.91 -5.12
CA CYS A 210 -18.69 27.93 -5.23
C CYS A 210 -17.84 27.64 -6.46
N ILE A 211 -17.93 28.49 -7.48
CA ILE A 211 -17.11 28.41 -8.70
C ILE A 211 -15.89 29.30 -8.50
N ILE A 212 -14.68 28.75 -8.62
CA ILE A 212 -13.41 29.48 -8.56
C ILE A 212 -12.80 29.59 -9.96
N PHE A 213 -12.16 30.73 -10.24
CA PHE A 213 -11.20 30.89 -11.34
C PHE A 213 -9.99 31.69 -10.89
N LEU A 214 -8.86 31.54 -11.60
CA LEU A 214 -7.53 31.99 -11.16
C LEU A 214 -6.95 32.99 -12.16
N PRO A 215 -7.34 34.28 -12.09
CA PRO A 215 -7.08 35.24 -13.16
C PRO A 215 -5.61 35.44 -13.52
N ASP A 216 -4.69 35.18 -12.59
CA ASP A 216 -3.26 35.41 -12.79
C ASP A 216 -2.54 34.25 -13.52
N LEU A 217 -3.19 33.08 -13.66
CA LEU A 217 -2.63 31.89 -14.31
C LEU A 217 -2.97 31.85 -15.81
N HIS A 218 -2.37 32.75 -16.57
CA HIS A 218 -2.55 32.85 -18.02
C HIS A 218 -1.22 32.77 -18.79
N GLU A 219 -1.29 32.43 -20.08
CA GLU A 219 -0.13 32.15 -20.97
C GLU A 219 0.89 33.31 -21.07
N ALA A 220 0.44 34.55 -20.88
CA ALA A 220 1.31 35.74 -20.92
C ALA A 220 2.05 36.03 -19.59
N ASN A 221 1.74 35.32 -18.49
CA ASN A 221 2.34 35.56 -17.18
C ASN A 221 3.62 34.75 -16.97
N GLN A 222 4.76 35.31 -17.39
CA GLN A 222 6.07 34.64 -17.33
C GLN A 222 6.54 34.34 -15.89
N GLU A 223 6.10 35.10 -14.88
CA GLU A 223 6.52 34.88 -13.49
C GLU A 223 6.04 33.53 -12.97
N TYR A 224 4.75 33.20 -13.14
CA TYR A 224 4.19 31.92 -12.70
C TYR A 224 4.68 30.75 -13.56
N ILE A 225 4.90 30.98 -14.86
CA ILE A 225 5.47 29.96 -15.76
C ILE A 225 6.88 29.57 -15.30
N GLN A 226 7.75 30.55 -14.99
CA GLN A 226 9.11 30.29 -14.51
C GLN A 226 9.13 29.62 -13.13
N LYS A 227 8.16 29.92 -12.26
CA LYS A 227 7.97 29.27 -10.95
C LYS A 227 7.34 27.87 -11.05
N GLY A 228 6.92 27.44 -12.24
CA GLY A 228 6.22 26.17 -12.43
C GLY A 228 4.89 26.09 -11.67
N ILE A 229 4.18 27.21 -11.58
CA ILE A 229 2.84 27.29 -10.98
C ILE A 229 1.84 27.31 -12.13
N ASP A 230 0.96 26.32 -12.18
CA ASP A 230 -0.04 26.15 -13.24
C ASP A 230 -1.43 25.79 -12.67
N LEU A 231 -2.45 25.76 -13.52
CA LEU A 231 -3.83 25.46 -13.12
C LEU A 231 -3.96 24.07 -12.49
N LYS A 232 -3.19 23.09 -12.96
CA LYS A 232 -3.22 21.72 -12.42
C LYS A 232 -2.73 21.71 -10.98
N ARG A 233 -1.58 22.33 -10.73
CA ARG A 233 -0.95 22.42 -9.40
C ARG A 233 -1.83 23.16 -8.40
N VAL A 234 -2.44 24.28 -8.79
CA VAL A 234 -3.31 25.05 -7.87
C VAL A 234 -4.64 24.34 -7.63
N CYS A 235 -5.24 23.71 -8.65
CA CYS A 235 -6.43 22.87 -8.44
C CYS A 235 -6.14 21.73 -7.45
N ARG A 236 -4.96 21.09 -7.56
CA ARG A 236 -4.50 20.06 -6.63
C ARG A 236 -4.33 20.60 -5.21
N GLU A 237 -3.74 21.77 -5.04
CA GLU A 237 -3.56 22.40 -3.73
C GLU A 237 -4.91 22.70 -3.06
N ILE A 238 -5.85 23.32 -3.80
CA ILE A 238 -7.21 23.60 -3.32
C ILE A 238 -7.90 22.29 -2.91
N PHE A 239 -7.80 21.25 -3.76
CA PHE A 239 -8.37 19.93 -3.48
C PHE A 239 -7.78 19.34 -2.18
N LEU A 240 -6.46 19.41 -1.99
CA LEU A 240 -5.76 18.88 -0.82
C LEU A 240 -6.18 19.60 0.48
N VAL A 241 -6.18 20.93 0.46
CA VAL A 241 -6.46 21.76 1.65
C VAL A 241 -7.89 21.54 2.14
N VAL A 242 -8.86 21.49 1.23
CA VAL A 242 -10.27 21.36 1.59
C VAL A 242 -10.59 19.95 2.09
N ASN A 243 -9.96 18.90 1.55
CA ASN A 243 -10.22 17.53 1.97
C ASN A 243 -9.50 17.12 3.27
N LYS A 244 -8.42 17.80 3.69
CA LYS A 244 -7.73 17.53 4.98
C LYS A 244 -8.61 17.81 6.21
N THR A 245 -9.71 18.56 6.08
CA THR A 245 -10.57 18.97 7.20
C THR A 245 -11.88 18.18 7.36
N ALA A 246 -12.24 17.28 6.45
CA ALA A 246 -13.52 16.56 6.48
C ALA A 246 -13.36 15.02 6.45
N LYS A 247 -13.81 14.37 7.53
CA LYS A 247 -13.81 12.91 7.82
C LYS A 247 -12.45 12.35 8.28
N ARG A 248 -12.46 11.40 9.24
CA ARG A 248 -11.26 10.69 9.72
C ARG A 248 -10.69 9.90 8.54
N VAL A 249 -9.56 10.36 8.04
CA VAL A 249 -8.81 9.78 6.94
C VAL A 249 -8.15 8.48 7.44
N SER A 250 -8.09 7.42 6.62
CA SER A 250 -7.34 6.21 7.01
C SER A 250 -5.86 6.56 7.22
N GLN A 251 -5.14 5.82 8.08
CA GLN A 251 -3.71 6.07 8.32
C GLN A 251 -2.89 6.04 7.02
N SER A 252 -3.21 5.11 6.10
CA SER A 252 -2.56 5.07 4.79
C SER A 252 -2.78 6.38 4.04
N ARG A 253 -4.02 6.88 3.97
CA ARG A 253 -4.34 8.09 3.22
C ARG A 253 -3.84 9.36 3.90
N GLU A 254 -3.76 9.41 5.23
CA GLU A 254 -3.07 10.49 5.96
C GLU A 254 -1.59 10.56 5.55
N LEU A 255 -0.87 9.43 5.62
CA LEU A 255 0.55 9.35 5.25
C LEU A 255 0.77 9.70 3.78
N LEU A 256 -0.10 9.24 2.89
CA LEU A 256 0.00 9.52 1.46
C LEU A 256 -0.18 11.01 1.12
N LEU A 257 -0.78 11.79 2.01
CA LEU A 257 -1.03 13.23 1.84
C LEU A 257 -0.11 14.10 2.71
N ASP A 258 0.87 13.49 3.38
CA ASP A 258 1.82 14.17 4.25
C ASP A 258 3.03 14.65 3.43
N ASP A 259 3.08 15.96 3.20
CA ASP A 259 4.19 16.65 2.52
C ASP A 259 5.30 17.10 3.49
N GLU A 260 5.04 17.04 4.80
CA GLU A 260 6.00 17.43 5.84
C GLU A 260 6.91 16.26 6.25
N ASP A 261 6.41 15.03 6.11
CA ASP A 261 7.13 13.80 6.45
C ASP A 261 7.96 13.23 5.28
N PHE A 262 9.30 13.22 5.44
CA PHE A 262 10.23 12.67 4.47
C PHE A 262 9.97 11.19 4.16
N ALA A 263 9.66 10.36 5.16
CA ALA A 263 9.41 8.93 4.93
C ALA A 263 8.09 8.72 4.16
N ALA A 264 7.10 9.59 4.36
CA ALA A 264 5.89 9.60 3.56
C ALA A 264 6.16 9.97 2.10
N ARG A 265 7.01 10.97 1.87
CA ARG A 265 7.48 11.33 0.52
C ARG A 265 8.31 10.22 -0.13
N MET A 266 9.20 9.56 0.60
CA MET A 266 9.97 8.40 0.12
C MET A 266 9.04 7.25 -0.29
N MET A 267 8.02 6.94 0.51
CA MET A 267 6.98 5.97 0.17
C MET A 267 6.29 6.33 -1.16
N ARG A 268 5.88 7.60 -1.34
CA ARG A 268 5.28 8.07 -2.60
C ARG A 268 6.23 7.96 -3.78
N THR A 269 7.51 8.27 -3.60
CA THR A 269 8.54 8.09 -4.62
C THR A 269 8.64 6.62 -5.03
N THR A 270 8.68 5.67 -4.09
CA THR A 270 8.69 4.23 -4.39
C THR A 270 7.42 3.77 -5.11
N LEU A 271 6.24 4.18 -4.63
CA LEU A 271 4.96 3.84 -5.27
C LEU A 271 4.86 4.42 -6.70
N SER A 272 5.40 5.62 -6.92
CA SER A 272 5.50 6.24 -8.24
C SER A 272 6.45 5.47 -9.16
N LYS A 273 7.63 5.04 -8.67
CA LYS A 273 8.53 4.13 -9.40
C LYS A 273 7.81 2.83 -9.77
N LEU A 274 7.03 2.24 -8.85
CA LEU A 274 6.27 1.01 -9.09
C LEU A 274 5.15 1.20 -10.12
N LYS A 275 4.51 2.38 -10.14
CA LYS A 275 3.51 2.75 -11.15
C LYS A 275 4.14 2.95 -12.53
N GLY A 276 5.26 3.67 -12.60
CA GLY A 276 5.94 4.06 -13.84
C GLY A 276 6.71 2.93 -14.55
N ARG A 277 6.70 1.71 -14.01
CA ARG A 277 7.34 0.55 -14.67
C ARG A 277 6.58 0.20 -15.96
N GLY A 278 7.29 0.12 -17.09
CA GLY A 278 6.76 -0.29 -18.40
C GLY A 278 6.43 -1.79 -18.47
N GLU A 279 5.90 -2.31 -19.57
CA GLU A 279 5.31 -3.66 -19.65
C GLU A 279 6.29 -4.84 -19.92
N GLU A 280 7.59 -4.60 -19.90
CA GLU A 280 8.57 -5.52 -20.48
C GLU A 280 8.90 -6.78 -19.65
N SER A 281 8.81 -6.70 -18.31
CA SER A 281 9.09 -7.84 -17.43
C SER A 281 7.85 -8.29 -16.66
N SER A 282 7.62 -9.60 -16.65
CA SER A 282 6.47 -10.22 -15.99
C SER A 282 6.66 -10.49 -14.50
N SER A 283 7.90 -10.68 -14.07
CA SER A 283 8.24 -11.08 -12.71
C SER A 283 8.45 -9.91 -11.74
N ILE A 284 8.38 -8.67 -12.22
CA ILE A 284 8.62 -7.47 -11.41
C ILE A 284 7.35 -6.99 -10.72
N ALA A 285 7.54 -6.43 -9.53
CA ALA A 285 6.50 -5.83 -8.73
C ALA A 285 5.89 -4.62 -9.43
N ARG A 286 4.58 -4.47 -9.27
CA ARG A 286 3.81 -3.33 -9.80
C ARG A 286 3.01 -2.69 -8.68
N ILE A 287 2.44 -1.53 -8.98
CA ILE A 287 1.54 -0.84 -8.07
C ILE A 287 0.42 -1.76 -7.52
N TYR A 288 -0.15 -2.65 -8.34
CA TYR A 288 -1.20 -3.58 -7.92
C TYR A 288 -0.70 -4.73 -7.02
N SER A 289 0.61 -4.89 -6.81
CA SER A 289 1.18 -5.82 -5.83
C SER A 289 1.11 -5.26 -4.39
N PHE A 290 0.71 -3.99 -4.24
CA PHE A 290 0.66 -3.26 -2.98
C PHE A 290 -0.76 -2.80 -2.68
N ALA A 291 -1.15 -2.89 -1.41
CA ALA A 291 -2.39 -2.30 -0.93
C ALA A 291 -2.19 -0.80 -0.63
N PHE A 292 -3.10 0.03 -1.13
CA PHE A 292 -3.12 1.48 -0.91
C PHE A 292 -4.57 2.01 -0.94
N GLY A 293 -4.98 2.80 0.05
CA GLY A 293 -6.32 3.40 0.12
C GLY A 293 -7.07 3.13 1.42
N ASP A 294 -8.33 3.58 1.48
CA ASP A 294 -9.18 3.49 2.67
C ASP A 294 -9.68 2.04 2.86
N SER A 295 -9.01 1.27 3.71
CA SER A 295 -9.62 0.12 4.35
C SER A 295 -9.79 0.44 5.83
N GLU A 296 -11.04 0.51 6.31
CA GLU A 296 -11.31 0.61 7.76
C GLU A 296 -10.71 -0.61 8.51
N SER A 297 -10.44 -1.71 7.79
CA SER A 297 -9.73 -2.89 8.29
C SER A 297 -8.23 -2.69 8.59
N ASP A 298 -7.60 -1.60 8.13
CA ASP A 298 -6.20 -1.29 8.44
C ASP A 298 -6.00 -0.88 9.91
N LEU A 299 -7.08 -0.62 10.65
CA LEU A 299 -7.04 -0.33 12.09
C LEU A 299 -6.73 -1.56 12.96
N GLY A 300 -6.46 -2.74 12.38
CA GLY A 300 -6.10 -3.92 13.17
C GLY A 300 -5.50 -5.12 12.44
N LYS A 301 -5.53 -5.21 11.11
CA LYS A 301 -4.95 -6.35 10.38
C LYS A 301 -3.51 -6.04 9.94
N GLN A 302 -2.54 -6.64 10.65
CA GLN A 302 -1.10 -6.50 10.39
C GLN A 302 -0.57 -7.44 9.29
N VAL A 303 -1.45 -8.29 8.77
CA VAL A 303 -1.23 -9.13 7.60
C VAL A 303 -2.16 -8.58 6.52
N VAL A 304 -1.64 -8.39 5.29
CA VAL A 304 -2.47 -8.26 4.08
C VAL A 304 -3.13 -9.62 3.84
N SER A 305 -4.01 -10.03 4.75
CA SER A 305 -4.56 -11.38 4.81
C SER A 305 -5.80 -11.42 3.94
N GLY A 306 -5.69 -12.19 2.85
CA GLY A 306 -6.81 -12.51 1.97
C GLY A 306 -6.84 -11.75 0.64
N GLN A 307 -5.80 -11.01 0.28
CA GLN A 307 -5.71 -10.36 -1.03
C GLN A 307 -4.45 -10.79 -1.79
N LEU A 308 -4.36 -10.45 -3.08
CA LEU A 308 -3.24 -10.83 -3.95
C LEU A 308 -2.01 -9.92 -3.78
N GLN A 309 -2.18 -8.81 -3.07
CA GLN A 309 -1.12 -7.92 -2.62
C GLN A 309 -0.32 -8.58 -1.49
N TYR A 310 1.00 -8.35 -1.47
CA TYR A 310 1.89 -8.89 -0.42
C TYR A 310 2.55 -7.79 0.43
N SER A 311 2.31 -6.52 0.13
CA SER A 311 2.82 -5.39 0.90
C SER A 311 1.83 -4.22 0.83
N SER A 312 2.10 -3.13 1.54
CA SER A 312 1.22 -1.96 1.58
C SER A 312 1.99 -0.65 1.64
N ALA A 313 1.31 0.45 1.31
CA ALA A 313 1.86 1.80 1.45
C ALA A 313 2.36 2.05 2.88
N VAL A 314 1.57 1.68 3.90
CA VAL A 314 1.96 1.79 5.32
C VAL A 314 3.23 0.99 5.63
N ALA A 315 3.39 -0.20 5.05
CA ALA A 315 4.59 -1.02 5.23
C ALA A 315 5.83 -0.33 4.63
N LEU A 316 5.72 0.20 3.40
CA LEU A 316 6.78 0.96 2.74
C LEU A 316 7.19 2.19 3.55
N TYR A 317 6.23 2.97 4.04
CA TYR A 317 6.50 4.12 4.93
C TYR A 317 7.29 3.70 6.18
N LYS A 318 6.88 2.62 6.85
CA LYS A 318 7.58 2.13 8.05
C LYS A 318 9.00 1.67 7.74
N MET A 319 9.20 1.00 6.61
CA MET A 319 10.52 0.55 6.14
C MET A 319 11.44 1.73 5.82
N HIS A 320 10.94 2.72 5.09
CA HIS A 320 11.66 3.96 4.79
C HIS A 320 12.04 4.71 6.06
N ALA A 321 11.09 4.87 6.99
CA ALA A 321 11.35 5.49 8.28
C ALA A 321 12.42 4.71 9.06
N ALA A 322 12.31 3.38 9.15
CA ALA A 322 13.25 2.53 9.87
C ALA A 322 14.69 2.65 9.35
N VAL A 323 14.88 2.65 8.03
CA VAL A 323 16.21 2.70 7.43
C VAL A 323 16.82 4.10 7.50
N ALA A 324 16.07 5.14 7.15
CA ALA A 324 16.62 6.48 7.02
C ALA A 324 16.67 7.24 8.36
N PHE A 325 15.72 6.98 9.27
CA PHE A 325 15.53 7.75 10.52
C PHE A 325 15.54 6.88 11.78
N GLY A 326 15.82 5.58 11.66
CA GLY A 326 15.92 4.66 12.79
C GLY A 326 17.12 4.95 13.69
N ASN A 327 17.05 4.46 14.92
CA ASN A 327 18.18 4.50 15.84
C ASN A 327 19.37 3.69 15.25
N PRO A 328 20.58 4.27 15.12
CA PRO A 328 21.78 3.55 14.67
C PRO A 328 22.04 2.24 15.44
N ASP A 329 21.76 2.20 16.73
CA ASP A 329 21.97 1.01 17.56
C ASP A 329 21.06 -0.17 17.17
N ALA A 330 19.95 0.09 16.46
CA ALA A 330 19.09 -0.96 15.95
C ALA A 330 19.79 -1.79 14.86
N PHE A 331 20.79 -1.22 14.17
CA PHE A 331 21.55 -1.92 13.14
C PHE A 331 22.64 -2.83 13.72
N ASN A 332 22.98 -2.68 15.00
CA ASN A 332 23.95 -3.52 15.68
C ASN A 332 23.39 -4.94 15.95
N PHE A 333 24.29 -5.93 15.99
CA PHE A 333 23.92 -7.31 16.23
C PHE A 333 23.96 -7.72 17.71
N ASP A 334 24.79 -7.09 18.54
CA ASP A 334 25.03 -7.55 19.91
C ASP A 334 23.91 -7.22 20.89
N GLU A 335 23.32 -6.03 20.79
CA GLU A 335 22.17 -5.59 21.57
C GLU A 335 21.30 -4.65 20.72
N PRO A 336 20.47 -5.18 19.80
CA PRO A 336 19.65 -4.33 18.96
C PRO A 336 18.69 -3.51 19.81
N SER A 337 18.88 -2.19 19.76
CA SER A 337 17.91 -1.26 20.33
C SER A 337 16.63 -1.27 19.49
N ASN A 338 15.57 -0.68 20.03
CA ASN A 338 14.35 -0.49 19.26
C ASN A 338 14.65 0.47 18.09
N ILE A 339 14.12 0.16 16.89
CA ILE A 339 14.22 1.06 15.71
C ILE A 339 13.65 2.44 16.03
N THR A 340 12.67 2.50 16.95
CA THR A 340 12.08 3.75 17.43
C THR A 340 12.81 4.31 18.65
N ASP A 341 12.85 5.64 18.78
CA ASP A 341 13.32 6.35 19.98
C ASP A 341 12.23 6.39 21.07
N GLY A 342 11.57 5.26 21.33
CA GLY A 342 10.55 5.08 22.37
C GLY A 342 9.09 5.15 21.91
N ARG A 343 8.67 6.19 21.18
CA ARG A 343 7.29 6.32 20.64
C ARG A 343 7.19 6.61 19.14
N SER A 344 8.30 6.99 18.51
CA SER A 344 8.35 7.43 17.11
C SER A 344 9.79 7.35 16.60
N ILE A 345 9.95 7.17 15.30
CA ILE A 345 11.25 7.17 14.63
C ILE A 345 11.66 8.63 14.38
N LYS A 346 12.66 9.13 15.11
CA LYS A 346 13.00 10.57 15.18
C LYS A 346 14.49 10.88 15.09
N ASN A 347 15.34 9.92 14.72
CA ASN A 347 16.78 10.18 14.65
C ASN A 347 17.06 11.22 13.56
N THR A 348 17.79 12.27 13.93
CA THR A 348 18.10 13.38 13.03
C THR A 348 19.53 13.33 12.47
N ALA A 349 20.39 12.48 13.03
CA ALA A 349 21.80 12.37 12.66
C ALA A 349 22.03 11.31 11.57
N ARG A 350 21.35 10.16 11.65
CA ARG A 350 21.43 9.08 10.67
C ARG A 350 21.13 9.51 9.23
N PRO A 351 20.04 10.25 8.92
CA PRO A 351 19.78 10.66 7.55
C PRO A 351 20.90 11.55 6.99
N VAL A 352 21.53 12.38 7.83
CA VAL A 352 22.69 13.19 7.45
C VAL A 352 23.92 12.31 7.20
N GLU A 353 24.16 11.31 8.04
CA GLU A 353 25.26 10.36 7.88
C GLU A 353 25.14 9.58 6.55
N ILE A 354 23.92 9.17 6.20
CA ILE A 354 23.63 8.49 4.93
C ILE A 354 23.94 9.41 3.74
N LEU A 355 23.57 10.70 3.81
CA LEU A 355 23.74 11.67 2.73
C LEU A 355 25.17 12.21 2.57
N ARG A 356 26.16 11.67 3.29
CA ARG A 356 27.56 12.08 3.21
C ARG A 356 28.13 11.88 1.79
N GLY A 357 28.91 12.85 1.31
CA GLY A 357 29.46 12.85 -0.04
C GLY A 357 28.46 13.30 -1.12
N THR A 358 27.28 13.81 -0.73
CA THR A 358 26.28 14.40 -1.64
C THR A 358 26.22 15.92 -1.47
N LEU A 359 25.45 16.60 -2.33
CA LEU A 359 25.21 18.05 -2.23
C LEU A 359 24.49 18.46 -0.93
N LEU A 360 23.93 17.50 -0.20
CA LEU A 360 23.18 17.72 1.04
C LEU A 360 24.01 17.49 2.30
N GLU A 361 25.30 17.15 2.19
CA GLU A 361 26.21 16.96 3.33
C GLU A 361 26.32 18.21 4.22
N LYS A 362 25.95 19.39 3.70
CA LYS A 362 25.84 20.64 4.45
C LYS A 362 24.80 20.62 5.58
N TRP A 363 23.83 19.71 5.53
CA TRP A 363 22.80 19.61 6.57
C TRP A 363 23.38 18.97 7.83
N GLN A 364 23.27 19.63 8.99
CA GLN A 364 23.81 19.11 10.25
C GLN A 364 22.86 18.16 10.98
N SER A 365 21.55 18.32 10.73
CA SER A 365 20.52 17.43 11.24
C SER A 365 19.32 17.47 10.30
N LEU A 366 18.60 16.36 10.18
CA LEU A 366 17.40 16.26 9.38
C LEU A 366 16.32 15.49 10.15
N SER A 367 15.29 16.19 10.60
CA SER A 367 14.13 15.54 11.21
C SER A 367 13.20 14.97 10.14
N ARG A 368 12.55 13.85 10.47
CA ARG A 368 11.62 13.18 9.56
C ARG A 368 10.46 14.10 9.15
N THR A 369 9.96 14.94 10.05
CA THR A 369 8.78 15.80 9.83
C THR A 369 9.15 17.27 9.61
N SER A 370 10.35 17.55 9.09
CA SER A 370 10.85 18.92 8.91
C SER A 370 10.92 19.37 7.45
N ALA A 371 10.30 18.66 6.50
CA ALA A 371 10.46 18.96 5.06
C ALA A 371 10.11 20.41 4.69
N LYS A 372 9.10 21.00 5.34
CA LYS A 372 8.67 22.39 5.11
C LYS A 372 9.71 23.47 5.43
N TYR A 373 10.76 23.14 6.17
CA TYR A 373 11.78 24.11 6.60
C TYR A 373 12.98 24.19 5.65
N TYR A 374 12.97 23.42 4.54
CA TYR A 374 14.08 23.35 3.59
C TYR A 374 13.61 23.75 2.17
N PRO A 375 14.54 24.17 1.29
CA PRO A 375 14.20 24.49 -0.09
C PRO A 375 13.59 23.29 -0.83
N PRO A 376 12.51 23.45 -1.62
CA PRO A 376 11.80 22.34 -2.26
C PRO A 376 12.70 21.41 -3.10
N SER A 377 13.64 21.97 -3.86
CA SER A 377 14.58 21.21 -4.69
C SER A 377 15.56 20.36 -3.86
N GLU A 378 16.01 20.87 -2.71
CA GLU A 378 16.86 20.11 -1.79
C GLU A 378 16.06 19.01 -1.09
N VAL A 379 14.80 19.27 -0.77
CA VAL A 379 13.90 18.26 -0.19
C VAL A 379 13.63 17.13 -1.18
N GLU A 380 13.35 17.44 -2.45
CA GLU A 380 13.20 16.44 -3.51
C GLU A 380 14.45 15.58 -3.67
N LEU A 381 15.62 16.22 -3.74
CA LEU A 381 16.90 15.50 -3.79
C LEU A 381 17.13 14.61 -2.55
N ALA A 382 16.80 15.11 -1.35
CA ALA A 382 16.94 14.34 -0.11
C ALA A 382 16.02 13.13 -0.09
N VAL A 383 14.76 13.31 -0.52
CA VAL A 383 13.78 12.23 -0.63
C VAL A 383 14.27 11.16 -1.61
N ASP A 384 14.76 11.55 -2.78
CA ASP A 384 15.23 10.61 -3.79
C ASP A 384 16.47 9.83 -3.31
N LEU A 385 17.43 10.52 -2.70
CA LEU A 385 18.65 9.89 -2.18
C LEU A 385 18.33 8.95 -1.00
N LEU A 386 17.53 9.39 -0.03
CA LEU A 386 17.17 8.56 1.12
C LEU A 386 16.28 7.38 0.69
N ALA A 387 15.28 7.59 -0.18
CA ALA A 387 14.43 6.52 -0.69
C ALA A 387 15.24 5.45 -1.42
N THR A 388 16.28 5.86 -2.16
CA THR A 388 17.13 4.92 -2.91
C THR A 388 17.87 3.95 -1.98
N ILE A 389 18.28 4.38 -0.78
CA ILE A 389 19.02 3.55 0.17
C ILE A 389 18.19 2.33 0.61
N SER A 390 16.91 2.51 0.89
CA SER A 390 15.98 1.43 1.21
C SER A 390 15.43 0.74 -0.04
N ASP A 391 15.15 1.48 -1.11
CA ASP A 391 14.58 0.94 -2.34
C ASP A 391 15.49 -0.10 -2.99
N ILE A 392 16.80 0.05 -2.95
CA ILE A 392 17.71 -0.95 -3.54
C ILE A 392 17.47 -2.34 -2.95
N ALA A 393 17.38 -2.43 -1.62
CA ALA A 393 17.12 -3.69 -0.94
C ALA A 393 15.67 -4.14 -1.12
N LEU A 394 14.69 -3.22 -0.99
CA LEU A 394 13.26 -3.52 -1.09
C LEU A 394 12.85 -3.96 -2.50
N ILE A 395 13.25 -3.21 -3.51
CA ILE A 395 12.98 -3.54 -4.90
C ILE A 395 13.65 -4.86 -5.26
N LYS A 396 14.87 -5.12 -4.80
CA LYS A 396 15.52 -6.43 -5.02
C LYS A 396 14.75 -7.57 -4.34
N LEU A 397 14.20 -7.36 -3.15
CA LEU A 397 13.30 -8.32 -2.51
C LEU A 397 12.06 -8.55 -3.38
N PHE A 398 11.36 -7.50 -3.80
CA PHE A 398 10.10 -7.63 -4.54
C PHE A 398 10.27 -8.19 -5.96
N ASP A 399 11.37 -7.86 -6.63
CA ASP A 399 11.64 -8.22 -8.03
C ASP A 399 12.54 -9.47 -8.18
N GLY A 400 13.23 -9.87 -7.12
CA GLY A 400 14.21 -10.96 -7.14
C GLY A 400 13.89 -12.15 -6.24
N PHE A 401 13.07 -11.99 -5.20
CA PHE A 401 12.73 -13.09 -4.31
C PHE A 401 11.67 -14.00 -4.93
N LYS A 402 12.02 -15.26 -5.18
CA LYS A 402 11.22 -16.23 -5.95
C LYS A 402 9.73 -16.27 -5.57
N PRO A 403 9.34 -16.30 -4.28
CA PRO A 403 7.93 -16.28 -3.91
C PRO A 403 7.18 -15.04 -4.43
N PHE A 404 7.82 -13.87 -4.44
CA PHE A 404 7.22 -12.64 -4.96
C PHE A 404 7.29 -12.57 -6.49
N THR A 405 8.39 -13.01 -7.11
CA THR A 405 8.50 -13.00 -8.58
C THR A 405 7.47 -13.91 -9.24
N VAL A 406 7.21 -15.08 -8.64
CA VAL A 406 6.13 -15.99 -9.04
C VAL A 406 4.77 -15.32 -8.90
N GLN A 407 4.48 -14.71 -7.74
CA GLN A 407 3.22 -13.98 -7.53
C GLN A 407 3.03 -12.86 -8.56
N ASN A 408 4.07 -12.08 -8.85
CA ASN A 408 4.04 -10.99 -9.82
C ASN A 408 3.75 -11.49 -11.23
N ALA A 409 4.39 -12.59 -11.64
CA ALA A 409 4.18 -13.22 -12.94
C ALA A 409 2.72 -13.69 -13.11
N GLU A 410 2.17 -14.36 -12.10
CA GLU A 410 0.79 -14.85 -12.12
C GLU A 410 -0.24 -13.72 -12.09
N MET A 411 0.00 -12.68 -11.29
CA MET A 411 -0.81 -11.46 -11.30
C MET A 411 -0.84 -10.80 -12.67
N ARG A 412 0.32 -10.71 -13.33
CA ARG A 412 0.40 -10.12 -14.66
C ARG A 412 -0.28 -10.99 -15.71
N ALA A 413 -0.09 -12.31 -15.67
CA ALA A 413 -0.75 -13.24 -16.57
C ALA A 413 -2.27 -13.14 -16.46
N LEU A 414 -2.81 -13.03 -15.24
CA LEU A 414 -4.24 -12.79 -15.03
C LEU A 414 -4.67 -11.42 -15.58
N ARG A 415 -3.90 -10.35 -15.31
CA ARG A 415 -4.19 -9.02 -15.84
C ARG A 415 -4.30 -9.03 -17.36
N THR A 416 -3.35 -9.65 -18.05
CA THR A 416 -3.35 -9.78 -19.52
C THR A 416 -4.58 -10.55 -20.01
N ARG A 417 -4.95 -11.66 -19.35
CA ARG A 417 -6.16 -12.42 -19.69
C ARG A 417 -7.45 -11.61 -19.53
N LEU A 418 -7.53 -10.77 -18.50
CA LEU A 418 -8.72 -9.93 -18.26
C LEU A 418 -8.77 -8.68 -19.16
N LEU A 419 -7.65 -8.31 -19.80
CA LEU A 419 -7.59 -7.25 -20.80
C LEU A 419 -7.86 -7.74 -22.23
N ASP A 420 -7.97 -9.05 -22.44
CA ASP A 420 -8.35 -9.60 -23.73
C ASP A 420 -9.75 -9.16 -24.14
N SER A 421 -9.98 -9.02 -25.45
CA SER A 421 -11.20 -8.46 -26.03
C SER A 421 -12.48 -9.17 -25.54
N ASP A 422 -12.46 -10.51 -25.51
CA ASP A 422 -13.58 -11.33 -25.02
C ASP A 422 -13.84 -11.12 -23.53
N ALA A 423 -12.78 -11.03 -22.72
CA ALA A 423 -12.90 -10.79 -21.29
C ALA A 423 -13.36 -9.36 -20.96
N ARG A 424 -12.98 -8.36 -21.77
CA ARG A 424 -13.46 -6.98 -21.60
C ARG A 424 -14.94 -6.81 -21.97
N ALA A 425 -15.45 -7.64 -22.89
CA ALA A 425 -16.86 -7.63 -23.26
C ALA A 425 -17.76 -8.27 -22.18
N ASP A 426 -17.23 -9.19 -21.37
CA ASP A 426 -17.93 -9.79 -20.24
C ASP A 426 -17.94 -8.83 -19.03
N LEU A 427 -19.14 -8.42 -18.61
CA LEU A 427 -19.33 -7.47 -17.49
C LEU A 427 -18.75 -7.98 -16.16
N ILE A 428 -18.82 -9.29 -15.91
CA ILE A 428 -18.28 -9.92 -14.69
C ILE A 428 -16.76 -9.88 -14.73
N GLN A 429 -16.16 -10.28 -15.85
CA GLN A 429 -14.70 -10.27 -15.99
C GLN A 429 -14.13 -8.84 -15.95
N SER A 430 -14.81 -7.88 -16.59
CA SER A 430 -14.44 -6.47 -16.51
C SER A 430 -14.52 -5.94 -15.07
N LYS A 431 -15.53 -6.34 -14.29
CA LYS A 431 -15.59 -6.00 -12.86
C LYS A 431 -14.48 -6.66 -12.06
N CYS A 432 -14.16 -7.94 -12.32
CA CYS A 432 -13.01 -8.60 -11.69
C CYS A 432 -11.70 -7.85 -11.96
N TYR A 433 -11.49 -7.38 -13.20
CA TYR A 433 -10.32 -6.57 -13.54
C TYR A 433 -10.23 -5.31 -12.65
N SER A 434 -11.31 -4.53 -12.58
CA SER A 434 -11.37 -3.33 -11.74
C SER A 434 -11.07 -3.63 -10.27
N LEU A 435 -11.71 -4.66 -9.71
CA LEU A 435 -11.56 -5.03 -8.29
C LEU A 435 -10.16 -5.53 -7.93
N MET A 436 -9.41 -6.07 -8.90
CA MET A 436 -8.08 -6.64 -8.66
C MET A 436 -6.93 -5.66 -8.98
N PHE A 437 -7.11 -4.79 -9.98
CA PHE A 437 -6.01 -4.02 -10.56
C PHE A 437 -6.19 -2.49 -10.55
N GLU A 438 -7.38 -1.96 -10.31
CA GLU A 438 -7.61 -0.49 -10.25
C GLU A 438 -7.43 0.12 -8.84
N GLY A 439 -7.08 -0.70 -7.83
CA GLY A 439 -6.74 -0.26 -6.47
C GLY A 439 -7.65 -0.85 -5.38
N SER A 440 -7.15 -0.91 -4.14
CA SER A 440 -7.88 -1.53 -3.01
C SER A 440 -9.16 -0.78 -2.59
N GLY A 441 -9.25 0.53 -2.86
CA GLY A 441 -10.46 1.32 -2.59
C GLY A 441 -11.68 0.83 -3.37
N VAL A 442 -11.49 0.43 -4.63
CA VAL A 442 -12.58 -0.07 -5.50
C VAL A 442 -13.22 -1.35 -4.95
N ARG A 443 -12.40 -2.26 -4.43
CA ARG A 443 -12.89 -3.52 -3.85
C ARG A 443 -13.66 -3.31 -2.55
N ASN A 444 -13.19 -2.41 -1.68
CA ASN A 444 -13.88 -2.11 -0.42
C ASN A 444 -15.27 -1.51 -0.68
N VAL A 445 -15.35 -0.55 -1.61
CA VAL A 445 -16.63 0.04 -2.03
C VAL A 445 -17.59 -1.02 -2.58
N PHE A 446 -17.06 -1.97 -3.35
CA PHE A 446 -17.86 -3.08 -3.88
C PHE A 446 -18.36 -4.04 -2.80
N GLU A 447 -17.52 -4.44 -1.85
CA GLU A 447 -17.94 -5.31 -0.74
C GLU A 447 -18.94 -4.60 0.18
N GLU A 448 -18.72 -3.31 0.47
CA GLU A 448 -19.69 -2.50 1.21
C GLU A 448 -21.02 -2.39 0.47
N HIS A 449 -21.00 -2.17 -0.84
CA HIS A 449 -22.21 -2.16 -1.67
C HIS A 449 -22.95 -3.50 -1.58
N ARG A 450 -22.24 -4.62 -1.72
CA ARG A 450 -22.82 -5.96 -1.59
C ARG A 450 -23.42 -6.19 -0.21
N GLN A 451 -22.73 -5.77 0.85
CA GLN A 451 -23.23 -5.89 2.22
C GLN A 451 -24.49 -5.04 2.43
N ARG A 452 -24.53 -3.80 1.94
CA ARG A 452 -25.72 -2.94 2.00
C ARG A 452 -26.91 -3.55 1.25
N LEU A 453 -26.68 -4.21 0.10
CA LEU A 453 -27.74 -4.94 -0.61
C LEU A 453 -28.25 -6.14 0.19
N LEU A 454 -27.36 -6.91 0.84
CA LEU A 454 -27.74 -8.02 1.72
C LEU A 454 -28.58 -7.54 2.91
N ASP A 455 -28.13 -6.48 3.58
CA ASP A 455 -28.82 -5.90 4.73
C ASP A 455 -30.20 -5.38 4.30
N ARG A 456 -30.28 -4.65 3.17
CA ARG A 456 -31.56 -4.15 2.66
C ARG A 456 -32.52 -5.27 2.24
N HIS A 457 -32.02 -6.33 1.62
CA HIS A 457 -32.83 -7.51 1.29
C HIS A 457 -33.39 -8.15 2.57
N LYS A 458 -32.55 -8.27 3.61
CA LYS A 458 -32.95 -8.82 4.90
C LYS A 458 -34.01 -7.94 5.57
N ASP A 459 -33.79 -6.63 5.67
CA ASP A 459 -34.73 -5.68 6.28
C ASP A 459 -36.11 -5.74 5.61
N LEU A 460 -36.16 -5.75 4.27
CA LEU A 460 -37.43 -5.85 3.54
C LEU A 460 -38.16 -7.17 3.80
N THR A 461 -37.40 -8.26 3.92
CA THR A 461 -37.96 -9.59 4.23
C THR A 461 -38.49 -9.64 5.65
N ASP A 462 -37.75 -9.09 6.61
CA ASP A 462 -38.11 -9.03 8.04
C ASP A 462 -39.33 -8.11 8.27
N GLU A 463 -39.47 -7.03 7.49
CA GLU A 463 -40.63 -6.15 7.48
C GLU A 463 -41.85 -6.72 6.73
N GLY A 464 -41.75 -7.92 6.14
CA GLY A 464 -42.83 -8.56 5.36
C GLY A 464 -43.15 -7.86 4.03
N LYS A 465 -42.25 -7.03 3.51
CA LYS A 465 -42.39 -6.32 2.24
C LYS A 465 -41.82 -7.17 1.10
N SER A 466 -42.39 -7.04 -0.11
CA SER A 466 -41.82 -7.71 -1.29
C SER A 466 -40.46 -7.11 -1.65
N VAL A 467 -39.43 -7.95 -1.75
CA VAL A 467 -38.14 -7.55 -2.31
C VAL A 467 -38.32 -7.30 -3.81
N GLY A 468 -37.99 -6.08 -4.27
CA GLY A 468 -38.10 -5.74 -5.68
C GLY A 468 -37.05 -6.44 -6.54
N ASP A 469 -37.40 -6.80 -7.78
CA ASP A 469 -36.54 -7.50 -8.75
C ASP A 469 -35.16 -6.86 -8.92
N TYR A 470 -35.06 -5.54 -8.75
CA TYR A 470 -33.79 -4.83 -8.79
C TYR A 470 -32.79 -5.32 -7.73
N ILE A 471 -33.20 -5.39 -6.46
CA ILE A 471 -32.30 -5.76 -5.36
C ILE A 471 -31.83 -7.20 -5.57
N THR A 472 -32.75 -8.08 -5.94
CA THR A 472 -32.46 -9.48 -6.25
C THR A 472 -31.48 -9.60 -7.42
N ASN A 473 -31.70 -8.88 -8.52
CA ASN A 473 -30.82 -8.92 -9.70
C ASN A 473 -29.42 -8.36 -9.38
N GLN A 474 -29.32 -7.24 -8.67
CA GLN A 474 -28.02 -6.69 -8.28
C GLN A 474 -27.26 -7.58 -7.31
N LEU A 475 -27.97 -8.20 -6.36
CA LEU A 475 -27.36 -9.15 -5.44
C LEU A 475 -26.84 -10.38 -6.20
N ASN A 476 -27.60 -10.89 -7.18
CA ASN A 476 -27.18 -11.99 -8.04
C ASN A 476 -25.93 -11.62 -8.85
N ASP A 477 -25.91 -10.43 -9.46
CA ASP A 477 -24.74 -9.92 -10.20
C ASP A 477 -23.52 -9.77 -9.29
N ALA A 478 -23.69 -9.18 -8.10
CA ALA A 478 -22.62 -9.00 -7.13
C ALA A 478 -22.07 -10.35 -6.65
N ASN A 479 -22.94 -11.32 -6.35
CA ASN A 479 -22.54 -12.66 -5.96
C ASN A 479 -21.84 -13.42 -7.09
N ALA A 480 -22.26 -13.22 -8.35
CA ALA A 480 -21.58 -13.79 -9.51
C ALA A 480 -20.17 -13.21 -9.67
N VAL A 481 -19.99 -11.90 -9.44
CA VAL A 481 -18.68 -11.24 -9.44
C VAL A 481 -17.80 -11.76 -8.31
N VAL A 482 -18.30 -11.89 -7.07
CA VAL A 482 -17.54 -12.46 -5.94
C VAL A 482 -17.09 -13.88 -6.26
N LYS A 483 -18.00 -14.73 -6.76
CA LYS A 483 -17.66 -16.11 -7.12
C LYS A 483 -16.60 -16.18 -8.23
N ALA A 484 -16.66 -15.28 -9.21
CA ALA A 484 -15.65 -15.18 -10.25
C ALA A 484 -14.30 -14.71 -9.66
N LEU A 485 -14.31 -13.72 -8.77
CA LEU A 485 -13.14 -13.19 -8.09
C LEU A 485 -12.44 -14.27 -7.25
N ASP A 486 -13.18 -14.98 -6.39
CA ASP A 486 -12.66 -16.08 -5.56
C ASP A 486 -12.02 -17.16 -6.43
N LYS A 487 -12.67 -17.52 -7.55
CA LYS A 487 -12.11 -18.48 -8.50
C LYS A 487 -10.77 -18.02 -9.07
N ARG A 488 -10.62 -16.74 -9.42
CA ARG A 488 -9.36 -16.19 -9.94
C ARG A 488 -8.27 -16.14 -8.88
N GLU A 489 -8.62 -15.77 -7.66
CA GLU A 489 -7.66 -15.76 -6.54
C GLU A 489 -7.16 -17.17 -6.23
N ASP A 490 -8.05 -18.15 -6.19
CA ASP A 490 -7.69 -19.53 -5.95
C ASP A 490 -6.85 -20.12 -7.09
N GLU A 491 -7.12 -19.71 -8.33
CA GLU A 491 -6.28 -20.05 -9.49
C GLU A 491 -4.85 -19.52 -9.32
N ILE A 492 -4.68 -18.26 -8.91
CA ILE A 492 -3.36 -17.67 -8.63
C ILE A 492 -2.66 -18.40 -7.47
N LYS A 493 -3.37 -18.71 -6.38
CA LYS A 493 -2.79 -19.44 -5.24
C LYS A 493 -2.25 -20.80 -5.67
N LYS A 494 -2.99 -21.53 -6.53
CA LYS A 494 -2.56 -22.83 -7.07
C LYS A 494 -1.37 -22.71 -8.02
N LEU A 495 -1.40 -21.74 -8.94
CA LEU A 495 -0.30 -21.49 -9.88
C LEU A 495 0.97 -21.05 -9.17
N ARG A 496 0.85 -20.16 -8.18
CA ARG A 496 1.95 -19.76 -7.30
C ARG A 496 2.55 -20.95 -6.58
N ALA A 497 1.74 -21.77 -5.95
CA ALA A 497 2.22 -22.94 -5.22
C ALA A 497 2.97 -23.89 -6.16
N ALA A 498 2.42 -24.16 -7.34
CA ALA A 498 3.08 -24.99 -8.33
C ALA A 498 4.44 -24.43 -8.76
N GLN A 499 4.51 -23.15 -9.11
CA GLN A 499 5.76 -22.53 -9.58
C GLN A 499 6.80 -22.29 -8.50
N LEU A 500 6.38 -21.99 -7.26
CA LEU A 500 7.29 -21.83 -6.12
C LEU A 500 8.08 -23.12 -5.88
N PHE A 501 7.40 -24.25 -6.04
CA PHE A 501 7.90 -25.58 -5.77
C PHE A 501 8.29 -26.35 -7.05
N ASN A 502 8.38 -25.69 -8.21
CA ASN A 502 8.73 -26.29 -9.50
C ASN A 502 7.87 -27.51 -9.90
N ILE A 503 6.58 -27.50 -9.55
CA ILE A 503 5.61 -28.55 -9.87
C ILE A 503 4.90 -28.22 -11.20
N ASP A 504 4.74 -29.24 -12.06
CA ASP A 504 3.91 -29.14 -13.27
C ASP A 504 2.43 -29.02 -12.89
N TYR A 505 1.89 -27.80 -13.05
CA TYR A 505 0.51 -27.47 -12.72
C TYR A 505 -0.50 -28.36 -13.45
N LYS A 506 -0.36 -28.54 -14.77
CA LYS A 506 -1.37 -29.24 -15.58
C LYS A 506 -1.42 -30.70 -15.18
N ARG A 507 -0.26 -31.35 -15.03
CA ARG A 507 -0.18 -32.75 -14.63
C ARG A 507 -0.68 -32.95 -13.19
N PHE A 508 -0.26 -32.09 -12.26
CA PHE A 508 -0.54 -32.27 -10.85
C PHE A 508 -2.02 -32.08 -10.48
N PHE A 509 -2.63 -31.00 -10.96
CA PHE A 509 -4.01 -30.65 -10.62
C PHE A 509 -5.07 -31.38 -11.45
N SER A 510 -4.69 -32.16 -12.47
CA SER A 510 -5.61 -32.97 -13.28
C SER A 510 -5.60 -34.47 -12.93
N THR A 511 -4.68 -34.92 -12.07
CA THR A 511 -4.58 -36.33 -11.66
C THR A 511 -5.65 -36.64 -10.62
N GLU A 512 -6.51 -37.62 -10.90
CA GLU A 512 -7.53 -38.10 -9.94
C GLU A 512 -6.87 -38.74 -8.69
N GLY A 513 -7.44 -38.48 -7.51
CA GLY A 513 -6.96 -39.06 -6.23
C GLY A 513 -5.84 -38.27 -5.53
N ASN A 514 -5.50 -37.07 -6.02
CA ASN A 514 -4.37 -36.27 -5.54
C ASN A 514 -4.76 -35.16 -4.53
N ASP A 515 -5.96 -35.24 -3.97
CA ASP A 515 -6.56 -34.13 -3.19
C ASP A 515 -5.78 -33.83 -1.90
N GLU A 516 -5.24 -34.84 -1.22
CA GLU A 516 -4.43 -34.67 -0.01
C GLU A 516 -3.12 -33.96 -0.31
N ASP A 517 -2.41 -34.36 -1.36
CA ASP A 517 -1.15 -33.74 -1.79
C ASP A 517 -1.38 -32.30 -2.28
N ILE A 518 -2.48 -32.04 -3.01
CA ILE A 518 -2.88 -30.69 -3.42
C ILE A 518 -3.12 -29.81 -2.19
N LYS A 519 -3.87 -30.33 -1.21
CA LYS A 519 -4.16 -29.60 0.02
C LYS A 519 -2.89 -29.29 0.79
N GLU A 520 -1.99 -30.27 0.92
CA GLU A 520 -0.72 -30.10 1.60
C GLU A 520 0.16 -29.07 0.88
N LEU A 521 0.30 -29.15 -0.46
CA LEU A 521 1.03 -28.16 -1.26
C LEU A 521 0.53 -26.73 -1.01
N LEU A 522 -0.78 -26.55 -1.03
CA LEU A 522 -1.41 -25.25 -0.81
C LEU A 522 -1.19 -24.73 0.62
N ILE A 523 -1.25 -25.61 1.63
CA ILE A 523 -0.98 -25.26 3.03
C ILE A 523 0.48 -24.78 3.18
N ARG A 524 1.44 -25.52 2.61
CA ARG A 524 2.87 -25.17 2.71
C ARG A 524 3.20 -23.88 1.96
N SER A 525 2.70 -23.73 0.72
CA SER A 525 2.85 -22.47 -0.03
C SER A 525 2.25 -21.30 0.73
N LYS A 526 1.06 -21.47 1.30
CA LYS A 526 0.38 -20.44 2.08
C LYS A 526 1.17 -20.05 3.33
N SER A 527 1.62 -21.03 4.13
CA SER A 527 2.42 -20.76 5.34
C SER A 527 3.66 -19.92 5.05
N ILE A 528 4.39 -20.26 3.97
CA ILE A 528 5.54 -19.48 3.53
C ILE A 528 5.12 -18.10 3.08
N PHE A 529 4.18 -18.01 2.12
CA PHE A 529 3.79 -16.75 1.50
C PHE A 529 3.18 -15.76 2.50
N ASP A 530 2.30 -16.23 3.37
CA ASP A 530 1.64 -15.39 4.38
C ASP A 530 2.69 -14.83 5.36
N THR A 531 3.71 -15.61 5.72
CA THR A 531 4.78 -15.18 6.63
C THR A 531 5.70 -14.14 5.99
N ILE A 532 6.17 -14.38 4.77
CA ILE A 532 7.08 -13.45 4.07
C ILE A 532 6.36 -12.15 3.64
N SER A 533 5.04 -12.20 3.48
CA SER A 533 4.20 -11.03 3.16
C SER A 533 3.89 -10.17 4.39
N THR A 534 4.34 -10.57 5.58
CA THR A 534 4.17 -9.73 6.78
C THR A 534 5.12 -8.54 6.79
N GLN A 535 4.68 -7.44 7.42
CA GLN A 535 5.53 -6.29 7.69
C GLN A 535 6.77 -6.69 8.51
N ALA A 536 6.61 -7.67 9.40
CA ALA A 536 7.69 -8.18 10.24
C ALA A 536 8.82 -8.82 9.42
N PHE A 537 8.50 -9.68 8.46
CA PHE A 537 9.50 -10.33 7.60
C PHE A 537 10.17 -9.32 6.68
N GLN A 538 9.39 -8.48 6.00
CA GLN A 538 9.92 -7.50 5.04
C GLN A 538 10.83 -6.46 5.73
N LEU A 539 10.42 -5.97 6.90
CA LEU A 539 11.26 -5.11 7.74
C LEU A 539 12.48 -5.86 8.27
N GLY A 540 12.31 -7.11 8.70
CA GLY A 540 13.41 -7.97 9.13
C GLY A 540 14.47 -8.16 8.05
N TYR A 541 14.05 -8.45 6.81
CA TYR A 541 14.94 -8.53 5.64
C TYR A 541 15.69 -7.23 5.41
N LEU A 542 14.97 -6.11 5.36
CA LEU A 542 15.57 -4.80 5.12
C LEU A 542 16.60 -4.47 6.20
N MET A 543 16.25 -4.68 7.47
CA MET A 543 17.16 -4.48 8.59
C MET A 543 18.35 -5.45 8.57
N THR A 544 18.19 -6.69 8.10
CA THR A 544 19.33 -7.61 7.90
C THR A 544 20.35 -7.02 6.93
N ILE A 545 19.90 -6.61 5.74
CA ILE A 545 20.78 -6.07 4.70
C ILE A 545 21.53 -4.86 5.25
N HIS A 546 20.82 -3.90 5.84
CA HIS A 546 21.45 -2.70 6.38
C HIS A 546 22.35 -2.99 7.58
N SER A 547 22.00 -3.90 8.50
CA SER A 547 22.87 -4.30 9.60
C SER A 547 24.19 -4.90 9.12
N VAL A 548 24.14 -5.77 8.10
CA VAL A 548 25.34 -6.35 7.50
C VAL A 548 26.18 -5.29 6.80
N VAL A 549 25.54 -4.34 6.10
CA VAL A 549 26.21 -3.21 5.48
C VAL A 549 26.91 -2.35 6.55
N GLU A 550 26.23 -1.94 7.62
CA GLU A 550 26.87 -1.14 8.69
C GLU A 550 28.04 -1.90 9.36
N LEU A 551 27.99 -3.23 9.43
CA LEU A 551 29.08 -4.04 9.99
C LEU A 551 30.37 -4.01 9.14
N ILE A 552 30.23 -3.93 7.81
CA ILE A 552 31.35 -3.99 6.86
C ILE A 552 31.78 -2.61 6.35
N LEU A 553 30.96 -1.58 6.54
CA LEU A 553 31.28 -0.21 6.14
C LEU A 553 32.41 0.38 6.98
N GLU A 554 33.24 1.20 6.32
CA GLU A 554 34.22 2.02 7.01
C GLU A 554 33.60 3.34 7.51
N PRO A 555 34.12 3.92 8.60
CA PRO A 555 33.67 5.23 9.07
C PRO A 555 33.78 6.29 7.96
N ASN A 556 32.76 7.15 7.85
CA ASN A 556 32.68 8.22 6.85
C ASN A 556 32.57 7.74 5.38
N THR A 557 32.07 6.54 5.13
CA THR A 557 31.80 6.06 3.76
C THR A 557 30.85 7.02 3.01
N SER A 558 31.16 7.29 1.74
CA SER A 558 30.32 8.11 0.85
C SER A 558 29.02 7.41 0.46
N TYR A 559 28.02 8.20 0.08
CA TYR A 559 26.72 7.72 -0.41
C TYR A 559 26.85 6.66 -1.51
N ASP A 560 27.62 6.93 -2.57
CA ASP A 560 27.76 6.00 -3.70
C ASP A 560 28.41 4.67 -3.30
N ASN A 561 29.37 4.69 -2.38
CA ASN A 561 29.97 3.45 -1.89
C ASN A 561 28.99 2.68 -1.01
N ARG A 562 28.20 3.36 -0.16
CA ARG A 562 27.14 2.73 0.63
C ARG A 562 26.12 2.02 -0.27
N ILE A 563 25.72 2.66 -1.37
CA ILE A 563 24.83 2.09 -2.40
C ILE A 563 25.37 0.76 -2.94
N LYS A 564 26.65 0.73 -3.36
CA LYS A 564 27.30 -0.51 -3.86
C LYS A 564 27.29 -1.64 -2.82
N HIS A 565 27.52 -1.34 -1.55
CA HIS A 565 27.47 -2.34 -0.49
C HIS A 565 26.04 -2.90 -0.31
N ILE A 566 25.02 -2.04 -0.34
CA ILE A 566 23.62 -2.46 -0.24
C ILE A 566 23.24 -3.35 -1.43
N GLU A 567 23.61 -2.97 -2.66
CA GLU A 567 23.38 -3.77 -3.86
C GLU A 567 24.06 -5.15 -3.77
N PHE A 568 25.33 -5.17 -3.40
CA PHE A 568 26.11 -6.40 -3.27
C PHE A 568 25.48 -7.38 -2.26
N ILE A 569 25.19 -6.90 -1.04
CA ILE A 569 24.62 -7.74 0.02
C ILE A 569 23.19 -8.17 -0.32
N SER A 570 22.38 -7.29 -0.93
CA SER A 570 21.02 -7.63 -1.37
C SER A 570 21.03 -8.75 -2.42
N ASN A 571 21.93 -8.68 -3.41
CA ASN A 571 22.07 -9.74 -4.41
C ASN A 571 22.48 -11.07 -3.76
N LEU A 572 23.52 -11.03 -2.93
CA LEU A 572 24.07 -12.20 -2.25
C LEU A 572 23.00 -12.92 -1.40
N TYR A 573 22.20 -12.16 -0.65
CA TYR A 573 21.22 -12.73 0.27
C TYR A 573 19.96 -13.21 -0.46
N ILE A 574 19.52 -12.52 -1.52
CA ILE A 574 18.39 -12.98 -2.34
C ILE A 574 18.72 -14.27 -3.07
N ASP A 575 19.94 -14.43 -3.58
CA ASP A 575 20.37 -15.68 -4.22
C ASP A 575 20.33 -16.84 -3.22
N ALA A 576 20.84 -16.63 -2.00
CA ALA A 576 20.79 -17.64 -0.94
C ALA A 576 19.36 -17.97 -0.49
N LEU A 577 18.50 -16.96 -0.31
CA LEU A 577 17.09 -17.16 0.02
C LEU A 577 16.35 -17.92 -1.10
N ASN A 578 16.64 -17.61 -2.36
CA ASN A 578 16.06 -18.33 -3.49
C ASN A 578 16.50 -19.80 -3.53
N ILE A 579 17.75 -20.12 -3.22
CA ILE A 579 18.17 -21.53 -3.09
C ILE A 579 17.40 -22.22 -1.96
N PHE A 580 17.20 -21.53 -0.82
CA PHE A 580 16.49 -22.12 0.31
C PHE A 580 15.02 -22.41 0.01
N PHE A 581 14.30 -21.43 -0.56
CA PHE A 581 12.85 -21.53 -0.80
C PHE A 581 12.48 -22.18 -2.14
N SER A 582 13.42 -22.31 -3.07
CA SER A 582 13.19 -22.83 -4.42
C SER A 582 14.43 -23.52 -4.98
N SER A 583 14.96 -24.54 -4.28
CA SER A 583 16.14 -25.24 -4.78
C SER A 583 15.85 -25.93 -6.11
N ASN A 584 16.66 -25.61 -7.12
CA ASN A 584 16.69 -26.34 -8.38
C ASN A 584 17.56 -27.61 -8.29
N SER A 585 18.30 -27.80 -7.19
CA SER A 585 19.14 -28.97 -6.96
C SER A 585 18.46 -29.93 -5.98
N ASP A 586 17.98 -31.04 -6.49
CA ASP A 586 18.51 -32.37 -6.18
C ASP A 586 17.56 -33.42 -6.76
N VAL A 587 18.14 -34.58 -7.05
CA VAL A 587 17.52 -35.76 -7.68
C VAL A 587 16.28 -36.28 -6.90
N GLU A 588 15.98 -35.71 -5.73
CA GLU A 588 14.80 -35.98 -4.90
C GLU A 588 13.55 -35.14 -5.28
N HIS A 589 13.68 -34.09 -6.09
CA HIS A 589 12.56 -33.23 -6.52
C HIS A 589 11.76 -33.79 -7.72
N TYR A 590 12.06 -34.99 -8.20
CA TYR A 590 11.36 -35.62 -9.34
C TYR A 590 9.99 -36.20 -8.99
N THR A 591 9.65 -36.34 -7.71
CA THR A 591 8.32 -36.77 -7.29
C THR A 591 7.71 -35.81 -6.29
N LEU A 592 6.43 -35.56 -6.49
CA LEU A 592 5.63 -34.65 -5.70
C LEU A 592 5.57 -35.04 -4.22
N ASN A 593 5.64 -36.34 -3.95
CA ASN A 593 5.76 -36.94 -2.63
C ASN A 593 7.07 -36.62 -1.90
N GLY A 594 8.18 -36.40 -2.61
CA GLY A 594 9.48 -36.09 -2.01
C GLY A 594 9.55 -34.65 -1.51
N LEU A 595 9.12 -33.70 -2.34
CA LEU A 595 9.20 -32.28 -2.03
C LEU A 595 8.26 -31.88 -0.88
N VAL A 596 7.03 -32.41 -0.87
CA VAL A 596 6.05 -32.15 0.19
C VAL A 596 6.49 -32.68 1.57
N LYS A 597 7.36 -33.70 1.59
CA LYS A 597 7.89 -34.29 2.82
C LYS A 597 9.15 -33.60 3.34
N GLU A 598 9.65 -32.60 2.62
CA GLU A 598 10.89 -31.94 3.01
C GLU A 598 10.70 -31.09 4.29
N PRO A 599 11.54 -31.24 5.32
CA PRO A 599 11.38 -30.47 6.57
C PRO A 599 11.42 -28.95 6.38
N ARG A 600 12.24 -28.43 5.46
CA ARG A 600 12.44 -26.98 5.28
C ARG A 600 11.21 -26.24 4.74
N ILE A 601 10.33 -26.90 3.99
CA ILE A 601 9.09 -26.24 3.51
C ILE A 601 8.09 -25.98 4.65
N LYS A 602 8.34 -26.55 5.84
CA LYS A 602 7.58 -26.34 7.07
C LYS A 602 8.17 -25.26 7.97
N VAL A 603 9.21 -24.55 7.52
CA VAL A 603 9.95 -23.53 8.30
C VAL A 603 9.03 -22.51 9.00
N PHE A 604 7.91 -22.16 8.37
CA PHE A 604 6.96 -21.18 8.89
C PHE A 604 5.62 -21.75 9.36
N ASP A 605 5.50 -23.07 9.49
CA ASP A 605 4.29 -23.70 10.01
C ASP A 605 4.19 -23.56 11.54
N THR A 606 2.99 -23.33 12.06
CA THR A 606 2.76 -23.21 13.51
C THR A 606 2.63 -24.54 14.22
N SER A 607 2.34 -25.61 13.49
CA SER A 607 2.04 -26.95 14.00
C SER A 607 3.26 -27.87 13.91
N ASP A 608 4.02 -27.76 12.82
CA ASP A 608 5.23 -28.55 12.57
C ASP A 608 6.49 -27.94 13.21
N LEU A 609 7.56 -28.74 13.29
CA LEU A 609 8.88 -28.25 13.70
C LEU A 609 9.40 -27.24 12.68
N GLY A 610 9.81 -26.07 13.16
CA GLY A 610 10.36 -25.01 12.31
C GLY A 610 10.64 -23.71 13.06
N LEU A 611 11.21 -22.73 12.37
CA LEU A 611 11.53 -21.43 12.95
C LEU A 611 10.27 -20.71 13.48
N ARG A 612 9.10 -20.88 12.85
CA ARG A 612 7.86 -20.28 13.38
C ARG A 612 7.45 -20.85 14.73
N LYS A 613 7.62 -22.16 14.92
CA LYS A 613 7.31 -22.82 16.20
C LYS A 613 8.35 -22.51 17.28
N LEU A 614 9.62 -22.30 16.92
CA LEU A 614 10.63 -21.72 17.82
C LEU A 614 10.14 -20.38 18.40
N LEU A 615 9.68 -19.46 17.54
CA LEU A 615 9.15 -18.16 17.98
C LEU A 615 7.92 -18.29 18.89
N MET A 616 7.06 -19.28 18.64
CA MET A 616 5.89 -19.54 19.49
C MET A 616 6.26 -20.02 20.89
N PHE A 617 7.36 -20.76 21.07
CA PHE A 617 7.83 -21.13 22.40
C PHE A 617 8.28 -19.92 23.22
N SER A 618 8.72 -18.83 22.58
CA SER A 618 8.96 -17.55 23.26
C SER A 618 7.68 -16.77 23.59
N GLY A 619 6.49 -17.36 23.38
CA GLY A 619 5.19 -16.75 23.69
C GLY A 619 4.62 -15.84 22.59
N VAL A 620 5.26 -15.75 21.43
CA VAL A 620 4.88 -14.83 20.35
C VAL A 620 3.92 -15.51 19.37
N LYS A 621 2.65 -15.10 19.42
CA LYS A 621 1.59 -15.61 18.53
C LYS A 621 1.40 -14.77 17.27
N GLU A 622 1.64 -13.46 17.32
CA GLU A 622 1.40 -12.54 16.20
C GLU A 622 2.68 -12.11 15.49
N LEU A 623 2.65 -12.06 14.16
CA LEU A 623 3.76 -11.62 13.31
C LEU A 623 3.63 -10.13 12.98
N ASN A 624 3.81 -9.29 13.99
CA ASN A 624 3.78 -7.84 13.86
C ASN A 624 5.19 -7.26 13.69
N GLU A 625 5.27 -5.98 13.33
CA GLU A 625 6.54 -5.27 13.09
C GLU A 625 7.57 -5.41 14.22
N ARG A 626 7.16 -5.64 15.47
CA ARG A 626 8.09 -5.85 16.60
C ARG A 626 8.93 -7.12 16.45
N GLN A 627 8.49 -8.06 15.61
CA GLN A 627 9.19 -9.31 15.33
C GLN A 627 10.27 -9.16 14.25
N TRP A 628 10.58 -7.94 13.78
CA TRP A 628 11.62 -7.73 12.79
C TRP A 628 13.00 -8.27 13.24
N VAL A 629 13.33 -8.21 14.54
CA VAL A 629 14.60 -8.76 15.08
C VAL A 629 14.66 -10.28 14.91
N PHE A 630 13.52 -10.95 15.12
CA PHE A 630 13.42 -12.38 14.88
C PHE A 630 13.60 -12.71 13.40
N PHE A 631 12.96 -11.97 12.51
CA PHE A 631 13.15 -12.20 11.07
C PHE A 631 14.55 -11.84 10.58
N ARG A 632 15.22 -10.86 11.20
CA ARG A 632 16.64 -10.60 10.96
C ARG A 632 17.49 -11.82 11.30
N TYR A 633 17.28 -12.38 12.49
CA TYR A 633 17.91 -13.62 12.92
C TYR A 633 17.62 -14.79 11.96
N VAL A 634 16.35 -15.01 11.61
CA VAL A 634 15.92 -16.08 10.69
C VAL A 634 16.62 -15.98 9.34
N ILE A 635 16.71 -14.79 8.76
CA ILE A 635 17.33 -14.60 7.45
C ILE A 635 18.81 -14.93 7.53
N LEU A 636 19.51 -14.45 8.58
CA LEU A 636 20.93 -14.76 8.78
C LEU A 636 21.17 -16.26 8.99
N GLU A 637 20.31 -16.95 9.73
CA GLU A 637 20.38 -18.41 9.89
C GLU A 637 20.15 -19.14 8.56
N ILE A 638 19.16 -18.71 7.78
CA ILE A 638 18.82 -19.32 6.49
C ILE A 638 19.98 -19.16 5.50
N VAL A 639 20.51 -17.95 5.30
CA VAL A 639 21.54 -17.72 4.27
C VAL A 639 22.87 -18.42 4.57
N HIS A 640 23.16 -18.67 5.85
CA HIS A 640 24.36 -19.41 6.27
C HIS A 640 24.11 -20.91 6.56
N SER A 641 22.89 -21.39 6.30
CA SER A 641 22.50 -22.79 6.53
C SER A 641 23.14 -23.77 5.54
N LYS A 642 23.05 -25.08 5.85
CA LYS A 642 23.49 -26.16 4.96
C LYS A 642 22.86 -26.07 3.56
N TYR A 643 21.64 -25.54 3.45
CA TYR A 643 20.91 -25.47 2.19
C TYR A 643 21.32 -24.28 1.31
N ALA A 644 21.73 -23.16 1.90
CA ALA A 644 21.91 -21.91 1.15
C ALA A 644 23.36 -21.39 1.09
N TYR A 645 24.27 -21.88 1.94
CA TYR A 645 25.62 -21.33 2.06
C TYR A 645 26.41 -21.30 0.74
N ARG A 646 26.11 -22.21 -0.20
CA ARG A 646 26.79 -22.27 -1.51
C ARG A 646 26.53 -21.02 -2.35
N ALA A 647 25.33 -20.43 -2.30
CA ALA A 647 25.08 -19.14 -2.97
C ALA A 647 25.97 -18.04 -2.40
N ILE A 648 26.11 -18.00 -1.07
CA ILE A 648 26.98 -17.03 -0.40
C ILE A 648 28.44 -17.25 -0.83
N TYR A 649 28.91 -18.50 -0.75
CA TYR A 649 30.28 -18.86 -1.15
C TYR A 649 30.57 -18.49 -2.62
N ASP A 650 29.69 -18.88 -3.54
CA ASP A 650 29.85 -18.60 -4.97
C ASP A 650 29.79 -17.10 -5.25
N GLY A 651 28.85 -16.37 -4.64
CA GLY A 651 28.72 -14.92 -4.79
C GLY A 651 29.96 -14.17 -4.28
N LEU A 652 30.53 -14.60 -3.14
CA LEU A 652 31.75 -14.02 -2.59
C LEU A 652 33.01 -14.34 -3.41
N ASN A 653 33.04 -15.44 -4.17
CA ASN A 653 34.20 -15.84 -4.96
C ASN A 653 34.12 -15.45 -6.44
N ARG A 654 32.91 -15.19 -6.96
CA ARG A 654 32.66 -14.73 -8.33
C ARG A 654 32.42 -13.23 -8.42
N SER A 655 32.42 -12.51 -7.29
CA SER A 655 32.18 -11.07 -7.25
C SER A 655 33.19 -10.30 -8.10
N ALA A 656 32.70 -9.36 -8.91
CA ALA A 656 33.54 -8.35 -9.56
C ALA A 656 34.07 -7.32 -8.55
N ASP A 657 33.35 -7.09 -7.45
CA ASP A 657 33.72 -6.21 -6.35
C ASP A 657 34.47 -6.99 -5.27
N SER A 658 35.74 -7.28 -5.53
CA SER A 658 36.57 -8.10 -4.62
C SER A 658 36.73 -7.46 -3.24
N THR A 659 36.78 -6.12 -3.16
CA THR A 659 36.95 -5.38 -1.91
C THR A 659 35.78 -5.58 -0.94
N ILE A 660 34.54 -5.50 -1.43
CA ILE A 660 33.33 -5.69 -0.60
C ILE A 660 33.23 -7.17 -0.15
N ALA A 661 33.54 -8.10 -1.06
CA ALA A 661 33.56 -9.52 -0.74
C ALA A 661 34.61 -9.85 0.33
N ASP A 662 35.79 -9.26 0.26
CA ASP A 662 36.86 -9.45 1.24
C ASP A 662 36.50 -8.83 2.60
N ALA A 663 35.88 -7.64 2.61
CA ALA A 663 35.37 -7.02 3.84
C ALA A 663 34.30 -7.91 4.52
N TYR A 664 33.39 -8.50 3.74
CA TYR A 664 32.42 -9.47 4.24
C TYR A 664 33.11 -10.71 4.83
N LYS A 665 34.05 -11.32 4.10
CA LYS A 665 34.82 -12.49 4.58
C LYS A 665 35.56 -12.19 5.89
N TYR A 666 36.13 -11.00 6.00
CA TYR A 666 36.84 -10.56 7.20
C TYR A 666 35.91 -10.41 8.42
N LYS A 667 34.71 -9.86 8.22
CA LYS A 667 33.71 -9.68 9.30
C LYS A 667 32.86 -10.92 9.58
N LEU A 668 32.89 -11.92 8.70
CA LEU A 668 32.09 -13.14 8.81
C LEU A 668 32.22 -13.85 10.17
N PRO A 669 33.42 -14.06 10.76
CA PRO A 669 33.53 -14.70 12.08
C PRO A 669 32.74 -14.00 13.19
N SER A 670 32.77 -12.66 13.21
CA SER A 670 32.03 -11.83 14.17
C SER A 670 30.53 -11.85 13.88
N LEU A 671 30.12 -11.79 12.61
CA LEU A 671 28.72 -11.92 12.21
C LEU A 671 28.12 -13.26 12.70
N ILE A 672 28.84 -14.37 12.49
CA ILE A 672 28.38 -15.70 12.93
C ILE A 672 28.32 -15.79 14.45
N GLU A 673 29.27 -15.19 15.17
CA GLU A 673 29.23 -15.12 16.64
C GLU A 673 27.95 -14.42 17.12
N SER A 674 27.60 -13.26 16.56
CA SER A 674 26.38 -12.56 16.95
C SER A 674 25.11 -13.33 16.56
N VAL A 675 25.10 -14.07 15.43
CA VAL A 675 23.98 -14.95 15.07
C VAL A 675 23.79 -16.06 16.10
N LEU A 676 24.88 -16.69 16.55
CA LEU A 676 24.82 -17.74 17.58
C LEU A 676 24.40 -17.20 18.94
N LYS A 677 24.80 -15.97 19.28
CA LYS A 677 24.31 -15.27 20.48
C LYS A 677 22.79 -15.09 20.42
N LEU A 678 22.27 -14.56 19.30
CA LEU A 678 20.83 -14.39 19.09
C LEU A 678 20.07 -15.72 19.16
N ARG A 679 20.64 -16.80 18.58
CA ARG A 679 20.08 -18.16 18.69
C ARG A 679 19.90 -18.56 20.15
N GLU A 680 20.95 -18.43 20.95
CA GLU A 680 20.92 -18.78 22.37
C GLU A 680 19.92 -17.91 23.15
N GLU A 681 19.82 -16.62 22.85
CA GLU A 681 18.82 -15.74 23.45
C GLU A 681 17.38 -16.20 23.19
N TYR A 682 17.05 -16.67 21.97
CA TYR A 682 15.72 -17.21 21.68
C TYR A 682 15.45 -18.53 22.42
N ILE A 683 16.47 -19.39 22.57
CA ILE A 683 16.36 -20.61 23.36
C ILE A 683 16.10 -20.27 24.84
N LEU A 684 16.86 -19.33 25.42
CA LEU A 684 16.67 -18.90 26.80
C LEU A 684 15.30 -18.24 27.03
N LYS A 685 14.83 -17.40 26.09
CA LYS A 685 13.48 -16.82 26.14
C LYS A 685 12.39 -17.89 26.10
N ALA A 686 12.57 -18.94 25.29
CA ALA A 686 11.65 -20.07 25.24
C ALA A 686 11.62 -20.86 26.55
N ILE A 687 12.79 -21.14 27.14
CA ILE A 687 12.89 -21.79 28.46
C ILE A 687 12.17 -20.94 29.52
N GLN A 688 12.46 -19.65 29.57
CA GLN A 688 11.84 -18.73 30.52
C GLN A 688 10.32 -18.66 30.34
N ALA A 689 9.82 -18.61 29.10
CA ALA A 689 8.40 -18.60 28.81
C ALA A 689 7.72 -19.92 29.24
N GLY A 690 8.36 -21.06 28.98
CA GLY A 690 7.86 -22.38 29.40
C GLY A 690 7.79 -22.53 30.92
N LEU A 691 8.86 -22.16 31.64
CA LEU A 691 8.90 -22.18 33.11
C LEU A 691 7.92 -21.17 33.74
N ASN A 692 7.55 -20.10 33.03
CA ASN A 692 6.56 -19.13 33.51
C ASN A 692 5.11 -19.47 33.13
N SER A 693 4.89 -20.53 32.35
CA SER A 693 3.56 -20.92 31.88
C SER A 693 2.62 -21.30 33.03
N SER A 694 1.31 -21.09 32.83
CA SER A 694 0.30 -21.47 33.82
C SER A 694 0.31 -22.98 34.10
N ASP A 695 0.59 -23.77 33.08
CA ASP A 695 0.55 -25.23 33.18
C ASP A 695 1.73 -25.75 33.99
N PHE A 696 2.93 -25.22 33.75
CA PHE A 696 4.10 -25.55 34.57
C PHE A 696 3.94 -25.06 36.01
N LYS A 697 3.39 -23.86 36.23
CA LYS A 697 3.10 -23.37 37.60
C LYS A 697 2.13 -24.28 38.35
N ARG A 698 1.06 -24.74 37.68
CA ARG A 698 0.12 -25.72 38.25
C ARG A 698 0.81 -27.06 38.54
N GLU A 699 1.68 -27.52 37.66
CA GLU A 699 2.48 -28.73 37.86
C GLU A 699 3.37 -28.60 39.11
N ILE A 700 4.04 -27.47 39.27
CA ILE A 700 4.84 -27.18 40.48
C ILE A 700 3.95 -27.12 41.73
N ASP A 701 2.77 -26.50 41.67
CA ASP A 701 1.84 -26.45 42.80
C ASP A 701 1.36 -27.85 43.22
N LEU A 702 1.09 -28.73 42.24
CA LEU A 702 0.74 -30.13 42.49
C LEU A 702 1.90 -30.90 43.13
N ILE A 703 3.13 -30.77 42.60
CA ILE A 703 4.33 -31.39 43.17
C ILE A 703 4.55 -30.94 44.61
N LYS A 704 4.40 -29.64 44.89
CA LYS A 704 4.51 -29.08 46.25
C LYS A 704 3.44 -29.65 47.17
N ALA A 705 2.19 -29.74 46.72
CA ALA A 705 1.10 -30.31 47.51
C ALA A 705 1.30 -31.80 47.82
N GLU A 706 1.74 -32.59 46.84
CA GLU A 706 2.05 -34.01 47.01
C GLU A 706 3.20 -34.24 47.98
N CYS A 707 4.30 -33.48 47.85
CA CYS A 707 5.45 -33.60 48.72
C CYS A 707 5.13 -33.20 50.18
N ARG A 708 4.30 -32.17 50.37
CA ARG A 708 3.76 -31.80 51.70
C ARG A 708 2.88 -32.90 52.27
N GLY A 709 2.03 -33.52 51.46
CA GLY A 709 1.22 -34.67 51.85
C GLY A 709 2.05 -35.90 52.25
N GLN A 710 3.26 -36.04 51.71
CA GLN A 710 4.22 -37.10 52.06
C GLN A 710 5.11 -36.77 53.27
N GLY A 711 4.96 -35.58 53.87
CA GLY A 711 5.74 -35.16 55.04
C GLY A 711 7.18 -34.75 54.74
N ARG A 712 7.51 -34.40 53.49
CA ARG A 712 8.84 -33.89 53.12
C ARG A 712 9.08 -32.49 53.71
N SER A 713 10.34 -32.18 54.01
CA SER A 713 10.75 -30.85 54.47
C SER A 713 10.71 -29.82 53.34
N GLU A 714 10.61 -28.53 53.67
CA GLU A 714 10.59 -27.46 52.65
C GLU A 714 11.89 -27.44 51.81
N ASN A 715 13.05 -27.78 52.38
CA ASN A 715 14.30 -27.88 51.62
C ASN A 715 14.25 -29.01 50.57
N GLU A 716 13.71 -30.17 50.93
CA GLU A 716 13.54 -31.29 49.98
C GLU A 716 12.53 -30.94 48.88
N ILE A 717 11.48 -30.18 49.21
CA ILE A 717 10.50 -29.69 48.24
C ILE A 717 11.17 -28.72 47.24
N GLU A 718 12.00 -27.80 47.72
CA GLU A 718 12.74 -26.86 46.88
C GLU A 718 13.73 -27.57 45.93
N GLU A 719 14.44 -28.60 46.40
CA GLU A 719 15.33 -29.40 45.57
C GLU A 719 14.59 -30.11 44.43
N ILE A 720 13.45 -30.74 44.72
CA ILE A 720 12.62 -31.43 43.71
C ILE A 720 12.08 -30.45 42.67
N VAL A 721 11.62 -29.27 43.12
CA VAL A 721 11.15 -28.21 42.22
C VAL A 721 12.28 -27.76 41.29
N LYS A 722 13.49 -27.56 41.83
CA LYS A 722 14.66 -27.15 41.06
C LYS A 722 15.09 -28.22 40.05
N GLU A 723 15.08 -29.50 40.42
CA GLU A 723 15.33 -30.60 39.48
C GLU A 723 14.31 -30.62 38.34
N LYS A 724 13.02 -30.38 38.67
CA LYS A 724 11.95 -30.31 37.67
C LYS A 724 12.11 -29.11 36.74
N GLU A 725 12.52 -27.95 37.25
CA GLU A 725 12.85 -26.76 36.45
C GLU A 725 14.00 -27.04 35.49
N ILE A 726 15.08 -27.68 35.96
CA ILE A 726 16.25 -28.05 35.15
C ILE A 726 15.84 -29.03 34.04
N GLN A 727 15.09 -30.08 34.37
CA GLN A 727 14.65 -31.08 33.40
C GLN A 727 13.73 -30.45 32.34
N THR A 728 12.76 -29.64 32.76
CA THR A 728 11.84 -28.97 31.85
C THR A 728 12.58 -27.96 30.95
N GLY A 729 13.55 -27.23 31.51
CA GLY A 729 14.42 -26.34 30.75
C GLY A 729 15.25 -27.08 29.69
N LYS A 730 15.76 -28.26 30.02
CA LYS A 730 16.46 -29.14 29.07
C LYS A 730 15.52 -29.63 27.96
N ASP A 731 14.34 -30.11 28.30
CA ASP A 731 13.35 -30.59 27.32
C ASP A 731 12.91 -29.48 26.35
N ILE A 732 12.79 -28.24 26.83
CA ILE A 732 12.49 -27.08 25.99
C ILE A 732 13.67 -26.75 25.08
N ARG A 733 14.91 -26.79 25.58
CA ARG A 733 16.11 -26.58 24.77
C ARG A 733 16.19 -27.60 23.63
N ASP A 734 16.05 -28.88 23.93
CA ASP A 734 16.11 -29.96 22.93
C ASP A 734 15.06 -29.73 21.84
N LYS A 735 13.83 -29.34 22.22
CA LYS A 735 12.79 -28.95 21.26
C LYS A 735 13.17 -27.72 20.41
N CYS A 736 13.80 -26.71 21.00
CA CYS A 736 14.26 -25.54 20.24
C CYS A 736 15.34 -25.93 19.22
N GLU A 737 16.29 -26.79 19.60
CA GLU A 737 17.31 -27.32 18.71
C GLU A 737 16.70 -28.14 17.57
N ASP A 738 15.69 -28.96 17.86
CA ASP A 738 14.93 -29.70 16.85
C ASP A 738 14.21 -28.78 15.85
N ASN A 739 13.63 -27.67 16.31
CA ASN A 739 12.99 -26.68 15.43
C ASN A 739 13.99 -26.02 14.47
N ILE A 740 15.18 -25.67 14.98
CA ILE A 740 16.27 -25.10 14.19
C ILE A 740 16.77 -26.13 13.17
N LYS A 741 17.05 -27.36 13.63
CA LYS A 741 17.52 -28.46 12.79
C LYS A 741 16.52 -28.82 11.69
N ALA A 742 15.22 -28.84 11.98
CA ALA A 742 14.18 -29.11 10.99
C ALA A 742 14.19 -28.09 9.85
N SER A 743 14.48 -26.81 10.15
CA SER A 743 14.49 -25.75 9.13
C SER A 743 15.82 -25.65 8.38
N LEU A 744 16.94 -25.83 9.07
CA LEU A 744 18.29 -25.55 8.56
C LEU A 744 19.09 -26.80 8.19
N GLY A 745 18.52 -27.99 8.44
CA GLY A 745 19.10 -29.31 8.20
C GLY A 745 20.01 -29.82 9.30
N GLU A 746 20.48 -28.93 10.18
CA GLU A 746 21.35 -29.24 11.31
C GLU A 746 21.41 -28.11 12.33
N PHE A 747 21.87 -28.43 13.53
CA PHE A 747 22.26 -27.45 14.54
C PHE A 747 23.77 -27.17 14.42
N ALA A 748 24.14 -26.17 13.61
CA ALA A 748 25.54 -25.89 13.25
C ALA A 748 26.24 -25.02 14.32
N ASN A 749 27.46 -25.38 14.72
CA ASN A 749 28.31 -24.54 15.57
C ASN A 749 29.11 -23.52 14.74
N HIS A 750 29.80 -22.61 15.43
CA HIS A 750 30.61 -21.54 14.81
C HIS A 750 31.59 -22.08 13.76
N SER A 751 32.44 -23.02 14.15
CA SER A 751 33.47 -23.58 13.26
C SER A 751 32.88 -24.21 12.00
N LYS A 752 31.75 -24.92 12.12
CA LYS A 752 31.09 -25.58 10.99
C LYS A 752 30.53 -24.56 9.98
N ILE A 753 29.92 -23.48 10.46
CA ILE A 753 29.40 -22.41 9.60
C ILE A 753 30.55 -21.69 8.88
N ILE A 754 31.65 -21.40 9.58
CA ILE A 754 32.83 -20.76 8.99
C ILE A 754 33.52 -21.66 7.96
N GLN A 755 33.70 -22.94 8.26
CA GLN A 755 34.31 -23.89 7.34
C GLN A 755 33.57 -23.98 6.00
N ARG A 756 32.24 -23.92 6.00
CA ARG A 756 31.41 -23.91 4.79
C ARG A 756 31.72 -22.75 3.84
N LEU A 757 32.01 -21.59 4.41
CA LEU A 757 32.10 -20.32 3.67
C LEU A 757 33.54 -19.92 3.35
N ILE A 758 34.53 -20.48 4.06
CA ILE A 758 35.95 -20.14 3.89
C ILE A 758 36.78 -21.31 3.35
N LEU A 759 36.43 -22.58 3.64
CA LEU A 759 37.37 -23.71 3.52
C LEU A 759 36.90 -24.90 2.67
N THR A 760 35.90 -24.77 1.80
CA THR A 760 35.36 -25.94 1.07
C THR A 760 36.37 -26.59 0.11
N LYS A 761 37.07 -27.62 0.63
CA LYS A 761 37.62 -28.74 -0.15
C LYS A 761 36.47 -29.47 -0.88
N SER A 762 36.81 -30.06 -2.03
CA SER A 762 35.87 -30.69 -2.97
C SER A 762 34.91 -31.74 -2.36
N PRO A 763 33.76 -32.00 -3.00
CA PRO A 763 32.60 -32.70 -2.40
C PRO A 763 32.75 -34.22 -2.15
N ASN A 764 33.96 -34.79 -2.25
CA ASN A 764 34.15 -36.25 -2.23
C ASN A 764 34.64 -36.80 -0.88
N GLU A 765 34.65 -36.02 0.19
CA GLU A 765 35.04 -36.50 1.52
C GLU A 765 33.98 -36.13 2.56
N GLU A 766 32.95 -36.97 2.71
CA GLU A 766 32.17 -37.04 3.95
C GLU A 766 32.97 -37.83 5.00
N PRO A 767 33.12 -37.35 6.24
CA PRO A 767 33.46 -38.23 7.34
C PRO A 767 32.17 -38.87 7.88
N TYR A 768 32.18 -40.20 7.92
CA TYR A 768 31.18 -41.08 8.54
C TYR A 768 30.70 -40.63 9.91
#